data_AF-A0A913ZL43-F1
#
_entry.id   AF-A0A913ZL43-F1
#
_cell.length_a   1.000
_cell.length_b   1.000
_cell.length_c   1.000
_cell.angle_alpha   90.00
_cell.angle_beta   90.00
_cell.angle_gamma   90.00
#
_symmetry.space_group_name_H-M   'P 1'
#
loop_
_entity.id
_entity.type
_entity.pdbx_description
1 polymer ?
#
loop_
_entity_poly.entity_id
_entity_poly.type
_entity_poly.pdbx_seq_one_letter_code
_entity_poly.pdbx_strand_id
1 'polypeptide(L)'
;MPLLVAMIQASLPAKLKRAGHNIIEKRLGTILSIIFFTRAPRKYNFVQATLSVELWRQGCTHKLFQTLNRLGITQGLQTARAHVDNIAADHDNCLVQWKTSVESSDNRNHKKAVRRVSQTGDEGYGVCWDNVQINPHCKHQGKDKKAEFLLWALSFACNNRVPTLHLMDTTTIPACQLIPCIIPQHHDYAELKNLMVYLTMKILMQHLPVMDPMKRHVPRRKHQYSTEMCNKSEVVNLGVLEANPASTAGVIQIMQHLHAYVPEPNGQVLPILCSGDGLSVERMVHAKRARVNGESKMHRLQGLVETPQEFHKEILLLQDTVNMLYSGSSIASRGSLAHMKVFYNHRSMSTDVKQNVQHAWDLIEFTTEAYVTMFAKTILNLDTISDVPANFPSTGRMEEKVEYLRRLAEQIVDFCWLAPKKEDIRKVNASAKSSAISPEESYGFCCCDEEKEEPMIQCCSYQCPFSWYHLACVGLDEAPTDDWFCCDDCEVDGTYIYCRCHKRKGGEMIQCALKDACRNQEWYHKSCLSDNTFPEVWYCCDECALETEHDDYVLNYTKALMWRGLNHLARRFAVRHGEGETMKSHWKMDLLEFWSSRHHKYLNIAQQFLTGVSGFLSERLRHDMTWNRVANVHGKEGANIGMDLLNEFLNNEFKDMLLRSRGRYTPKQVQRCAQMSGAFGKQIDRLITDGGLGDLVQGNGSKTRHANKKDVLDFVKEFQKDLLFVYHPGRYHRGFEEYAYSTGIKSPDLLGRKLRKTAEVMDMWKNITD
;
A
#
# COMPACT_ATOMS: atom_id res chain seq x y z
N MET A 1 44.12 -33.64 -10.12
CA MET A 1 42.82 -33.04 -9.70
C MET A 1 41.88 -34.06 -9.04
N PRO A 2 41.58 -35.24 -9.64
CA PRO A 2 40.66 -36.22 -9.03
C PRO A 2 41.17 -36.82 -7.71
N LEU A 3 42.48 -37.07 -7.63
CA LEU A 3 43.14 -37.69 -6.46
C LEU A 3 43.09 -36.84 -5.19
N LEU A 4 43.30 -35.53 -5.28
CA LEU A 4 43.32 -34.65 -4.10
C LEU A 4 41.91 -34.46 -3.52
N VAL A 5 40.91 -34.34 -4.40
CA VAL A 5 39.49 -34.29 -4.03
C VAL A 5 39.04 -35.60 -3.40
N ALA A 6 39.46 -36.74 -3.96
CA ALA A 6 39.16 -38.06 -3.40
C ALA A 6 39.79 -38.29 -2.00
N MET A 7 41.02 -37.82 -1.76
CA MET A 7 41.69 -37.97 -0.46
C MET A 7 41.02 -37.14 0.66
N ILE A 8 40.55 -35.93 0.36
CA ILE A 8 39.84 -35.07 1.33
C ILE A 8 38.41 -35.57 1.56
N GLN A 9 37.77 -36.16 0.54
CA GLN A 9 36.44 -36.77 0.68
C GLN A 9 36.46 -38.07 1.50
N ALA A 10 37.56 -38.83 1.43
CA ALA A 10 37.74 -40.05 2.21
C ALA A 10 37.86 -39.80 3.72
N SER A 11 38.20 -38.58 4.13
CA SER A 11 38.41 -38.18 5.53
C SER A 11 37.19 -37.50 6.19
N LEU A 12 36.07 -37.34 5.47
CA LEU A 12 34.85 -36.69 5.99
C LEU A 12 33.78 -37.70 6.48
N PRO A 13 33.11 -37.45 7.63
CA PRO A 13 32.00 -38.27 8.12
C PRO A 13 30.84 -38.33 7.11
N ALA A 14 30.15 -39.48 7.03
CA ALA A 14 29.12 -39.75 6.02
C ALA A 14 27.99 -38.70 5.93
N LYS A 15 27.66 -38.01 7.04
CA LYS A 15 26.63 -36.96 7.09
C LYS A 15 27.03 -35.62 6.43
N LEU A 16 28.32 -35.40 6.14
CA LEU A 16 28.85 -34.13 5.60
C LEU A 16 29.22 -34.18 4.11
N LYS A 17 29.06 -35.33 3.43
CA LYS A 17 29.62 -35.55 2.09
C LYS A 17 29.04 -34.66 0.98
N ARG A 18 27.75 -34.28 1.02
CA ARG A 18 27.14 -33.40 -0.01
C ARG A 18 27.44 -31.92 0.18
N ALA A 19 27.36 -31.40 1.41
CA ALA A 19 27.71 -30.00 1.71
C ALA A 19 29.23 -29.77 1.60
N GLY A 20 30.04 -30.74 2.04
CA GLY A 20 31.49 -30.70 1.91
C GLY A 20 31.98 -30.70 0.46
N HIS A 21 31.29 -31.41 -0.45
CA HIS A 21 31.64 -31.44 -1.88
C HIS A 21 31.66 -30.05 -2.51
N ASN A 22 30.56 -29.30 -2.35
CA ASN A 22 30.41 -27.96 -2.90
C ASN A 22 31.41 -26.97 -2.26
N ILE A 23 31.69 -27.09 -0.96
CA ILE A 23 32.64 -26.22 -0.26
C ILE A 23 34.08 -26.49 -0.74
N ILE A 24 34.46 -27.75 -0.91
CA ILE A 24 35.81 -28.15 -1.36
C ILE A 24 36.05 -27.71 -2.81
N GLU A 25 35.09 -27.93 -3.72
CA GLU A 25 35.19 -27.49 -5.12
C GLU A 25 35.31 -25.97 -5.24
N LYS A 26 34.57 -25.21 -4.44
CA LYS A 26 34.63 -23.73 -4.41
C LYS A 26 35.96 -23.21 -3.86
N ARG A 27 36.49 -23.82 -2.78
CA ARG A 27 37.82 -23.47 -2.24
C ARG A 27 38.93 -23.78 -3.24
N LEU A 28 38.86 -24.93 -3.90
CA LEU A 28 39.79 -25.29 -4.97
C LEU A 28 39.68 -24.32 -6.16
N GLY A 29 38.46 -23.94 -6.57
CA GLY A 29 38.25 -22.93 -7.61
C GLY A 29 38.87 -21.58 -7.25
N THR A 30 38.73 -21.14 -5.99
CA THR A 30 39.35 -19.91 -5.49
C THR A 30 40.87 -20.01 -5.49
N ILE A 31 41.44 -21.10 -4.96
CA ILE A 31 42.90 -21.34 -4.95
C ILE A 31 43.45 -21.38 -6.38
N LEU A 32 42.78 -22.08 -7.29
CA LEU A 32 43.17 -22.14 -8.71
C LEU A 32 43.09 -20.76 -9.37
N SER A 33 42.06 -19.97 -9.07
CA SER A 33 41.95 -18.59 -9.57
C SER A 33 43.12 -17.73 -9.11
N ILE A 34 43.58 -17.88 -7.86
CA ILE A 34 44.73 -17.15 -7.31
C ILE A 34 46.02 -17.62 -7.99
N ILE A 35 46.21 -18.93 -8.17
CA ILE A 35 47.40 -19.48 -8.83
C ILE A 35 47.46 -19.02 -10.30
N PHE A 36 46.33 -19.10 -11.02
CA PHE A 36 46.26 -18.69 -12.42
C PHE A 36 46.43 -17.18 -12.58
N PHE A 37 45.85 -16.37 -11.69
CA PHE A 37 46.10 -14.94 -11.67
C PHE A 37 47.57 -14.63 -11.42
N THR A 38 48.20 -15.28 -10.43
CA THR A 38 49.62 -15.09 -10.11
C THR A 38 50.51 -15.45 -11.31
N ARG A 39 50.15 -16.48 -12.08
CA ARG A 39 50.90 -16.93 -13.27
C ARG A 39 50.68 -16.04 -14.50
N ALA A 40 49.44 -15.61 -14.75
CA ALA A 40 49.09 -14.78 -15.90
C ALA A 40 47.99 -13.75 -15.53
N PRO A 41 48.38 -12.65 -14.85
CA PRO A 41 47.42 -11.68 -14.28
C PRO A 41 46.54 -10.99 -15.32
N ARG A 42 46.98 -10.90 -16.57
CA ARG A 42 46.18 -10.28 -17.65
C ARG A 42 45.12 -11.22 -18.22
N LYS A 43 45.28 -12.53 -18.06
CA LYS A 43 44.40 -13.54 -18.65
C LYS A 43 43.37 -14.08 -17.65
N TYR A 44 43.76 -14.22 -16.38
CA TYR A 44 42.93 -14.84 -15.35
C TYR A 44 42.68 -13.88 -14.19
N ASN A 45 42.04 -12.74 -14.46
CA ASN A 45 41.78 -11.69 -13.46
C ASN A 45 40.33 -11.56 -13.01
N PHE A 46 39.39 -12.30 -13.60
CA PHE A 46 37.96 -12.08 -13.39
C PHE A 46 37.57 -12.14 -11.90
N VAL A 47 38.02 -13.19 -11.18
CA VAL A 47 37.72 -13.38 -9.76
C VAL A 47 38.36 -12.26 -8.93
N GLN A 48 39.63 -11.97 -9.18
CA GLN A 48 40.36 -10.90 -8.49
C GLN A 48 39.74 -9.54 -8.74
N ALA A 49 39.35 -9.22 -9.97
CA ALA A 49 38.68 -7.97 -10.33
C ALA A 49 37.34 -7.84 -9.60
N THR A 50 36.52 -8.89 -9.61
CA THR A 50 35.23 -8.94 -8.91
C THR A 50 35.40 -8.71 -7.41
N LEU A 51 36.33 -9.42 -6.77
CA LEU A 51 36.64 -9.23 -5.34
C LEU A 51 37.18 -7.82 -5.05
N SER A 52 37.95 -7.24 -5.96
CA SER A 52 38.49 -5.88 -5.82
C SER A 52 37.39 -4.81 -5.83
N VAL A 53 36.43 -4.96 -6.75
CA VAL A 53 35.25 -4.07 -6.84
C VAL A 53 34.42 -4.20 -5.56
N GLU A 54 34.25 -5.41 -5.04
CA GLU A 54 33.50 -5.62 -3.81
C GLU A 54 34.19 -5.04 -2.57
N LEU A 55 35.51 -5.25 -2.42
CA LEU A 55 36.27 -4.60 -1.35
C LEU A 55 36.18 -3.07 -1.44
N TRP A 56 36.15 -2.51 -2.65
CA TRP A 56 35.96 -1.09 -2.85
C TRP A 56 34.56 -0.65 -2.41
N ARG A 57 33.52 -1.39 -2.84
CA ARG A 57 32.11 -1.13 -2.48
C ARG A 57 31.88 -1.19 -0.97
N GLN A 58 32.53 -2.15 -0.30
CA GLN A 58 32.50 -2.31 1.14
C GLN A 58 33.37 -1.30 1.90
N GLY A 59 34.08 -0.39 1.21
CA GLY A 59 34.88 0.65 1.85
C GLY A 59 36.06 0.12 2.66
N CYS A 60 36.64 -1.01 2.23
CA CYS A 60 37.76 -1.63 2.92
C CYS A 60 38.97 -0.68 3.00
N THR A 61 39.73 -0.78 4.10
CA THR A 61 40.91 0.07 4.30
C THR A 61 41.98 -0.18 3.24
N HIS A 62 42.77 0.84 2.92
CA HIS A 62 43.89 0.71 1.99
C HIS A 62 44.87 -0.41 2.41
N LYS A 63 45.07 -0.58 3.71
CA LYS A 63 45.90 -1.65 4.28
C LYS A 63 45.33 -3.03 3.94
N LEU A 64 44.03 -3.24 4.14
CA LEU A 64 43.37 -4.51 3.80
C LEU A 64 43.47 -4.79 2.29
N PHE A 65 43.20 -3.76 1.46
CA PHE A 65 43.30 -3.86 0.00
C PHE A 65 44.72 -4.25 -0.44
N GLN A 66 45.76 -3.62 0.13
CA GLN A 66 47.16 -3.93 -0.15
C GLN A 66 47.54 -5.35 0.30
N THR A 67 47.08 -5.79 1.47
CA THR A 67 47.37 -7.13 1.97
C THR A 67 46.77 -8.20 1.06
N LEU A 68 45.48 -8.08 0.70
CA LEU A 68 44.81 -9.06 -0.17
C LEU A 68 45.37 -9.04 -1.60
N ASN A 69 45.77 -7.87 -2.09
CA ASN A 69 46.44 -7.77 -3.38
C ASN A 69 47.81 -8.48 -3.38
N ARG A 70 48.61 -8.34 -2.32
CA ARG A 70 49.90 -9.06 -2.19
C ARG A 70 49.72 -10.59 -2.13
N LEU A 71 48.57 -11.06 -1.68
CA LEU A 71 48.22 -12.48 -1.64
C LEU A 71 47.64 -13.00 -2.98
N GLY A 72 47.52 -12.16 -4.01
CA GLY A 72 46.91 -12.54 -5.30
C GLY A 72 45.40 -12.78 -5.24
N ILE A 73 44.74 -12.38 -4.14
CA ILE A 73 43.30 -12.54 -3.92
C ILE A 73 42.53 -11.42 -4.64
N THR A 74 43.11 -10.22 -4.73
CA THR A 74 42.51 -9.07 -5.40
C THR A 74 43.53 -8.34 -6.28
N GLN A 75 43.06 -7.47 -7.16
CA GLN A 75 43.88 -6.48 -7.85
C GLN A 75 44.17 -5.28 -6.93
N GLY A 76 44.93 -4.30 -7.43
CA GLY A 76 45.23 -3.07 -6.71
C GLY A 76 44.05 -2.08 -6.70
N LEU A 77 44.02 -1.16 -5.74
CA LEU A 77 42.92 -0.20 -5.55
C LEU A 77 42.66 0.68 -6.78
N GLN A 78 43.71 1.08 -7.50
CA GLN A 78 43.59 1.87 -8.72
C GLN A 78 42.91 1.08 -9.84
N THR A 79 43.30 -0.19 -10.03
CA THR A 79 42.66 -1.10 -10.98
C THR A 79 41.20 -1.35 -10.60
N ALA A 80 40.91 -1.53 -9.31
CA ALA A 80 39.55 -1.67 -8.81
C ALA A 80 38.68 -0.44 -9.13
N ARG A 81 39.23 0.77 -8.94
CA ARG A 81 38.56 2.02 -9.31
C ARG A 81 38.32 2.12 -10.82
N ALA A 82 39.27 1.69 -11.64
CA ALA A 82 39.08 1.64 -13.09
C ALA A 82 37.97 0.66 -13.49
N HIS A 83 37.87 -0.50 -12.83
CA HIS A 83 36.75 -1.42 -13.03
C HIS A 83 35.41 -0.81 -12.61
N VAL A 84 35.37 -0.12 -11.47
CA VAL A 84 34.19 0.65 -11.03
C VAL A 84 33.81 1.72 -12.05
N ASP A 85 34.77 2.48 -12.58
CA ASP A 85 34.52 3.50 -13.59
C ASP A 85 33.94 2.90 -14.88
N ASN A 86 34.47 1.77 -15.34
CA ASN A 86 33.97 1.08 -16.52
C ASN A 86 32.54 0.55 -16.32
N ILE A 87 32.26 -0.04 -15.16
CA ILE A 87 30.93 -0.52 -14.81
C ILE A 87 29.95 0.65 -14.74
N ALA A 88 30.35 1.74 -14.09
CA ALA A 88 29.51 2.90 -13.87
C ALA A 88 29.19 3.64 -15.17
N ALA A 89 30.08 3.56 -16.18
CA ALA A 89 29.83 4.09 -17.51
C ALA A 89 28.64 3.42 -18.21
N ASP A 90 28.38 2.14 -17.92
CA ASP A 90 27.34 1.33 -18.54
C ASP A 90 26.05 1.22 -17.70
N HIS A 91 25.93 2.02 -16.63
CA HIS A 91 24.86 1.89 -15.63
C HIS A 91 23.44 2.04 -16.18
N ASP A 92 23.24 2.87 -17.21
CA ASP A 92 21.94 3.19 -17.82
C ASP A 92 21.75 2.53 -19.21
N ASN A 93 22.73 1.78 -19.71
CA ASN A 93 22.67 1.12 -21.02
C ASN A 93 21.40 0.27 -21.22
N CYS A 94 20.97 -0.43 -20.16
CA CYS A 94 19.76 -1.24 -20.18
C CYS A 94 18.50 -0.37 -20.44
N LEU A 95 18.41 0.80 -19.81
CA LEU A 95 17.32 1.74 -20.05
C LEU A 95 17.38 2.34 -21.47
N VAL A 96 18.59 2.63 -21.98
CA VAL A 96 18.77 3.10 -23.37
C VAL A 96 18.30 2.04 -24.37
N GLN A 97 18.54 0.75 -24.08
CA GLN A 97 18.03 -0.36 -24.89
C GLN A 97 16.50 -0.45 -24.84
N TRP A 98 15.88 -0.29 -23.65
CA TRP A 98 14.42 -0.25 -23.53
C TRP A 98 13.83 0.91 -24.34
N LYS A 99 14.40 2.12 -24.21
CA LYS A 99 14.01 3.29 -25.01
C LYS A 99 14.04 3.00 -26.50
N THR A 100 15.16 2.49 -26.99
CA THR A 100 15.36 2.17 -28.41
C THR A 100 14.37 1.11 -28.91
N SER A 101 14.08 0.11 -28.07
CA SER A 101 13.08 -0.93 -28.36
C SER A 101 11.70 -0.31 -28.58
N VAL A 102 11.25 0.54 -27.65
CA VAL A 102 9.96 1.24 -27.72
C VAL A 102 9.87 2.11 -28.97
N GLU A 103 10.93 2.85 -29.30
CA GLU A 103 10.98 3.70 -30.50
C GLU A 103 10.91 2.89 -31.82
N SER A 104 11.36 1.63 -31.80
CA SER A 104 11.39 0.75 -32.97
C SER A 104 10.11 -0.08 -33.18
N SER A 105 9.32 -0.32 -32.12
CA SER A 105 8.13 -1.18 -32.15
C SER A 105 7.00 -0.61 -33.03
N ASP A 106 6.90 0.72 -33.13
CA ASP A 106 5.82 1.40 -33.88
C ASP A 106 5.95 1.24 -35.42
N ASN A 107 7.10 0.79 -35.93
CA ASN A 107 7.35 0.57 -37.36
C ASN A 107 6.74 -0.74 -37.93
N ARG A 108 6.12 -1.59 -37.08
CA ARG A 108 5.48 -2.83 -37.54
C ARG A 108 3.98 -2.61 -37.69
N ASN A 109 3.51 -2.53 -38.93
CA ASN A 109 2.09 -2.48 -39.33
C ASN A 109 1.13 -3.17 -38.34
N HIS A 110 0.34 -2.36 -37.64
CA HIS A 110 -0.65 -2.65 -36.59
C HIS A 110 -1.73 -3.71 -36.94
N LYS A 111 -1.77 -4.27 -38.15
CA LYS A 111 -2.84 -5.17 -38.62
C LYS A 111 -2.54 -6.68 -38.54
N LYS A 112 -1.32 -7.12 -38.18
CA LYS A 112 -0.97 -8.56 -38.13
C LYS A 112 -0.58 -9.12 -36.76
N ALA A 113 -0.50 -8.31 -35.71
CA ALA A 113 0.03 -8.72 -34.40
C ALA A 113 -1.00 -9.39 -33.44
N VAL A 114 -2.28 -9.49 -33.80
CA VAL A 114 -3.34 -10.02 -32.91
C VAL A 114 -3.27 -11.55 -32.72
N ARG A 115 -2.36 -12.27 -33.40
CA ARG A 115 -2.38 -13.75 -33.42
C ARG A 115 -1.19 -14.50 -32.82
N ARG A 116 -0.21 -13.83 -32.21
CA ARG A 116 0.87 -14.52 -31.48
C ARG A 116 1.31 -13.73 -30.25
N VAL A 117 0.56 -13.86 -29.16
CA VAL A 117 1.00 -13.44 -27.83
C VAL A 117 1.88 -14.56 -27.27
N SER A 118 3.19 -14.38 -27.39
CA SER A 118 4.19 -15.13 -26.60
C SER A 118 5.38 -14.22 -26.30
N GLN A 119 5.53 -13.90 -25.01
CA GLN A 119 6.79 -13.68 -24.27
C GLN A 119 7.89 -12.91 -25.02
N THR A 120 7.97 -11.58 -24.82
CA THR A 120 9.09 -10.61 -25.10
C THR A 120 8.83 -9.43 -26.07
N GLY A 121 7.58 -9.07 -26.40
CA GLY A 121 7.31 -7.87 -27.21
C GLY A 121 6.23 -6.98 -26.59
N ASP A 122 6.49 -5.67 -26.49
CA ASP A 122 5.62 -4.56 -26.02
C ASP A 122 5.65 -4.18 -24.52
N GLU A 123 6.82 -4.25 -23.88
CA GLU A 123 7.01 -3.75 -22.51
C GLU A 123 7.46 -2.29 -22.52
N GLY A 124 6.64 -1.40 -21.95
CA GLY A 124 7.01 -0.01 -21.64
C GLY A 124 7.86 0.07 -20.36
N TYR A 125 8.15 1.29 -19.91
CA TYR A 125 8.84 1.50 -18.62
C TYR A 125 8.44 2.83 -18.00
N GLY A 126 8.70 2.96 -16.70
CA GLY A 126 8.57 4.21 -15.96
C GLY A 126 9.87 4.56 -15.23
N VAL A 127 9.96 5.81 -14.79
CA VAL A 127 11.04 6.31 -13.94
C VAL A 127 10.51 6.68 -12.56
N CYS A 128 11.38 6.75 -11.56
CA CYS A 128 11.07 7.19 -10.22
C CYS A 128 12.22 8.03 -9.69
N TRP A 129 11.92 9.05 -8.90
CA TRP A 129 12.95 9.79 -8.16
C TRP A 129 12.42 10.26 -6.81
N ASP A 130 13.34 10.45 -5.87
CA ASP A 130 13.08 11.09 -4.59
C ASP A 130 14.31 11.88 -4.14
N ASN A 131 14.16 12.65 -3.07
CA ASN A 131 15.28 13.32 -2.44
C ASN A 131 16.26 12.31 -1.80
N VAL A 132 17.54 12.70 -1.79
CA VAL A 132 18.56 12.06 -1.01
C VAL A 132 19.27 13.11 -0.17
N GLN A 133 19.28 12.86 1.14
CA GLN A 133 19.83 13.76 2.15
C GLN A 133 21.10 13.16 2.72
N ILE A 134 22.19 13.93 2.69
CA ILE A 134 23.46 13.53 3.28
C ILE A 134 23.87 14.61 4.27
N ASN A 135 24.13 14.18 5.50
CA ASN A 135 24.71 15.00 6.56
C ASN A 135 26.19 14.60 6.70
N PRO A 136 27.15 15.30 6.07
CA PRO A 136 28.54 14.93 6.17
C PRO A 136 29.03 15.09 7.61
N HIS A 137 29.70 14.09 8.16
CA HIS A 137 30.37 14.24 9.45
C HIS A 137 31.76 14.87 9.24
N CYS A 138 31.98 16.08 9.79
CA CYS A 138 33.31 16.68 9.85
C CYS A 138 33.89 16.56 11.27
N LYS A 139 35.03 15.87 11.43
CA LYS A 139 35.67 15.65 12.74
C LYS A 139 36.18 16.95 13.38
N HIS A 140 36.58 17.92 12.57
CA HIS A 140 37.10 19.22 13.03
C HIS A 140 36.38 20.34 12.27
N GLN A 141 35.44 21.00 12.93
CA GLN A 141 34.69 22.12 12.38
C GLN A 141 35.46 23.43 12.60
N GLY A 142 35.46 24.32 11.61
CA GLY A 142 36.10 25.63 11.68
C GLY A 142 35.47 26.59 10.67
N LYS A 143 35.91 27.85 10.65
CA LYS A 143 35.36 28.88 9.75
C LYS A 143 35.35 28.44 8.28
N ASP A 144 36.39 27.72 7.87
CA ASP A 144 36.60 27.23 6.49
C ASP A 144 36.31 25.73 6.33
N LYS A 145 35.87 25.04 7.39
CA LYS A 145 35.55 23.60 7.39
C LYS A 145 34.16 23.37 7.96
N LYS A 146 33.15 23.58 7.13
CA LYS A 146 31.74 23.32 7.47
C LYS A 146 31.29 22.00 6.86
N ALA A 147 30.50 21.23 7.63
CA ALA A 147 29.74 20.12 7.09
C ALA A 147 28.52 20.69 6.38
N GLU A 148 28.59 20.84 5.05
CA GLU A 148 27.47 21.33 4.26
C GLU A 148 26.45 20.22 4.07
N PHE A 149 25.19 20.50 4.41
CA PHE A 149 24.08 19.59 4.13
C PHE A 149 23.91 19.42 2.63
N LEU A 150 23.93 18.18 2.14
CA LEU A 150 23.79 17.90 0.71
C LEU A 150 22.38 17.35 0.47
N LEU A 151 21.66 18.01 -0.42
CA LEU A 151 20.30 17.67 -0.81
C LEU A 151 20.25 17.50 -2.33
N TRP A 152 20.15 16.25 -2.76
CA TRP A 152 20.20 15.84 -4.16
C TRP A 152 18.98 14.98 -4.52
N ALA A 153 18.91 14.49 -5.76
CA ALA A 153 17.87 13.57 -6.20
C ALA A 153 18.46 12.24 -6.64
N LEU A 154 17.96 11.13 -6.08
CA LEU A 154 18.26 9.79 -6.56
C LEU A 154 17.13 9.34 -7.48
N SER A 155 17.48 8.70 -8.60
CA SER A 155 16.51 8.21 -9.57
C SER A 155 16.81 6.81 -10.08
N PHE A 156 15.75 6.11 -10.51
CA PHE A 156 15.84 4.80 -11.13
C PHE A 156 14.71 4.62 -12.16
N ALA A 157 14.86 3.63 -13.04
CA ALA A 157 13.82 3.17 -13.95
C ALA A 157 13.37 1.75 -13.61
N CYS A 158 12.10 1.44 -13.86
CA CYS A 158 11.54 0.11 -13.71
C CYS A 158 10.81 -0.27 -15.00
N ASN A 159 11.09 -1.48 -15.50
CA ASN A 159 10.39 -2.04 -16.64
C ASN A 159 8.94 -2.40 -16.26
N ASN A 160 7.99 -2.19 -17.17
CA ASN A 160 6.60 -2.54 -16.99
C ASN A 160 6.41 -4.06 -17.06
N ARG A 161 5.80 -4.64 -16.03
CA ARG A 161 5.44 -6.06 -16.04
C ARG A 161 4.11 -6.32 -16.73
N VAL A 162 3.24 -5.31 -16.77
CA VAL A 162 1.98 -5.35 -17.50
C VAL A 162 2.14 -4.54 -18.79
N PRO A 163 2.04 -5.17 -19.98
CA PRO A 163 2.20 -4.49 -21.26
C PRO A 163 1.17 -3.37 -21.44
N THR A 164 1.60 -2.24 -22.00
CA THR A 164 0.74 -1.05 -22.20
C THR A 164 0.80 -0.49 -23.62
N LEU A 165 1.87 -0.77 -24.38
CA LEU A 165 2.12 -0.11 -25.67
C LEU A 165 1.12 -0.48 -26.78
N HIS A 166 0.34 -1.54 -26.59
CA HIS A 166 -0.75 -1.92 -27.48
C HIS A 166 -2.01 -1.05 -27.33
N LEU A 167 -2.07 -0.20 -26.30
CA LEU A 167 -3.21 0.68 -26.01
C LEU A 167 -2.99 2.06 -26.65
N MET A 168 -4.10 2.73 -26.97
CA MET A 168 -4.07 3.99 -27.69
C MET A 168 -3.79 5.19 -26.76
N ASP A 169 -3.08 6.17 -27.29
CA ASP A 169 -2.92 7.50 -26.67
C ASP A 169 -4.02 8.49 -27.14
N THR A 170 -5.29 8.04 -27.12
CA THR A 170 -6.45 8.80 -27.63
C THR A 170 -7.25 9.50 -26.52
N THR A 171 -8.34 10.15 -26.96
CA THR A 171 -9.20 11.16 -26.31
C THR A 171 -9.34 11.04 -24.80
N THR A 172 -9.36 12.22 -24.17
CA THR A 172 -9.42 12.39 -22.73
C THR A 172 -10.70 13.13 -22.35
N ILE A 173 -11.18 12.87 -21.14
CA ILE A 173 -12.39 13.50 -20.61
C ILE A 173 -11.98 14.68 -19.71
N PRO A 174 -12.67 15.83 -19.76
CA PRO A 174 -12.44 16.94 -18.83
C PRO A 174 -12.55 16.49 -17.37
N ALA A 175 -11.64 16.98 -16.53
CA ALA A 175 -11.58 16.67 -15.10
C ALA A 175 -12.90 16.95 -14.38
N CYS A 176 -13.58 18.05 -14.73
CA CYS A 176 -14.87 18.39 -14.11
C CYS A 176 -15.95 17.32 -14.34
N GLN A 177 -15.94 16.62 -15.48
CA GLN A 177 -16.90 15.56 -15.78
C GLN A 177 -16.58 14.25 -15.05
N LEU A 178 -15.36 14.11 -14.52
CA LEU A 178 -14.87 12.89 -13.87
C LEU A 178 -15.00 12.91 -12.34
N ILE A 179 -15.46 14.00 -11.74
CA ILE A 179 -15.57 14.11 -10.27
C ILE A 179 -16.43 12.99 -9.66
N PRO A 180 -17.58 12.58 -10.23
CA PRO A 180 -18.35 11.46 -9.70
C PRO A 180 -17.56 10.14 -9.67
N CYS A 181 -16.58 9.97 -10.56
CA CYS A 181 -15.75 8.77 -10.66
C CYS A 181 -14.67 8.69 -9.58
N ILE A 182 -14.27 9.82 -8.98
CA ILE A 182 -13.20 9.86 -7.97
C ILE A 182 -13.72 9.73 -6.53
N ILE A 183 -15.01 9.98 -6.31
CA ILE A 183 -15.66 9.80 -5.01
C ILE A 183 -16.02 8.31 -4.84
N PRO A 184 -15.77 7.70 -3.66
CA PRO A 184 -16.13 6.31 -3.40
C PRO A 184 -17.58 5.99 -3.70
N GLN A 185 -17.80 4.89 -4.40
CA GLN A 185 -19.10 4.33 -4.71
C GLN A 185 -19.38 3.10 -3.84
N HIS A 186 -20.61 2.59 -3.87
CA HIS A 186 -21.01 1.42 -3.08
C HIS A 186 -20.11 0.19 -3.34
N HIS A 187 -19.73 -0.04 -4.60
CA HIS A 187 -18.87 -1.17 -4.96
C HIS A 187 -17.45 -1.07 -4.38
N ASP A 188 -16.92 0.15 -4.17
CA ASP A 188 -15.58 0.34 -3.59
C ASP A 188 -15.55 -0.16 -2.14
N TYR A 189 -16.60 0.15 -1.36
CA TYR A 189 -16.75 -0.32 0.02
C TYR A 189 -17.11 -1.80 0.11
N ALA A 190 -17.94 -2.30 -0.81
CA ALA A 190 -18.25 -3.72 -0.90
C ALA A 190 -16.97 -4.54 -1.14
N GLU A 191 -16.08 -4.08 -2.02
CA GLU A 191 -14.82 -4.76 -2.29
C GLU A 191 -13.85 -4.71 -1.10
N LEU A 192 -13.76 -3.56 -0.41
CA LEU A 192 -12.99 -3.47 0.83
C LEU A 192 -13.51 -4.47 1.87
N LYS A 193 -14.83 -4.56 2.03
CA LYS A 193 -15.47 -5.50 2.96
C LYS A 193 -15.13 -6.95 2.61
N ASN A 194 -15.28 -7.32 1.34
CA ASN A 194 -14.93 -8.66 0.85
C ASN A 194 -13.45 -8.99 1.10
N LEU A 195 -12.55 -8.03 0.89
CA LEU A 195 -11.14 -8.20 1.18
C LEU A 195 -10.86 -8.35 2.69
N MET A 196 -11.51 -7.55 3.54
CA MET A 196 -11.39 -7.71 4.99
C MET A 196 -11.92 -9.06 5.47
N VAL A 197 -13.01 -9.57 4.90
CA VAL A 197 -13.52 -10.92 5.17
C VAL A 197 -12.48 -11.95 4.78
N TYR A 198 -11.92 -11.87 3.58
CA TYR A 198 -10.86 -12.77 3.13
C TYR A 198 -9.61 -12.76 4.02
N LEU A 199 -9.19 -11.58 4.49
CA LEU A 199 -8.06 -11.45 5.43
C LEU A 199 -8.40 -12.01 6.80
N THR A 200 -9.61 -11.76 7.30
CA THR A 200 -10.11 -12.32 8.56
C THR A 200 -10.13 -13.85 8.48
N MET A 201 -10.61 -14.45 7.38
CA MET A 201 -10.53 -15.89 7.16
C MET A 201 -9.09 -16.41 7.27
N LYS A 202 -8.09 -15.68 6.72
CA LYS A 202 -6.67 -16.06 6.83
C LYS A 202 -6.18 -16.05 8.28
N ILE A 203 -6.54 -15.03 9.05
CA ILE A 203 -6.20 -14.91 10.47
C ILE A 203 -6.81 -16.08 11.25
N LEU A 204 -8.10 -16.36 11.02
CA LEU A 204 -8.81 -17.45 11.69
C LEU A 204 -8.19 -18.81 11.38
N MET A 205 -7.90 -19.11 10.11
CA MET A 205 -7.21 -20.36 9.74
C MET A 205 -5.77 -20.43 10.28
N GLN A 206 -5.13 -19.30 10.58
CA GLN A 206 -3.79 -19.27 11.16
C GLN A 206 -3.80 -19.65 12.65
N HIS A 207 -4.82 -19.21 13.37
CA HIS A 207 -4.86 -19.26 14.83
C HIS A 207 -5.85 -20.27 15.42
N LEU A 208 -6.97 -20.59 14.76
CA LEU A 208 -7.91 -21.64 15.18
C LEU A 208 -7.57 -22.98 14.50
N PRO A 209 -7.12 -24.01 15.25
CA PRO A 209 -6.72 -25.30 14.69
C PRO A 209 -7.82 -26.02 13.91
N VAL A 210 -9.08 -25.92 14.36
CA VAL A 210 -10.24 -26.50 13.66
C VAL A 210 -10.42 -25.93 12.25
N MET A 211 -9.89 -24.72 12.00
CA MET A 211 -10.01 -24.01 10.72
C MET A 211 -8.80 -24.18 9.80
N ASP A 212 -7.64 -24.60 10.31
CA ASP A 212 -6.41 -24.77 9.53
C ASP A 212 -6.56 -25.65 8.26
N PRO A 213 -7.31 -26.77 8.26
CA PRO A 213 -7.47 -27.62 7.07
C PRO A 213 -8.12 -26.91 5.87
N MET A 214 -8.86 -25.82 6.09
CA MET A 214 -9.52 -25.05 5.04
C MET A 214 -8.53 -24.23 4.19
N LYS A 215 -7.29 -24.01 4.64
CA LYS A 215 -6.27 -23.21 3.91
C LYS A 215 -6.04 -23.68 2.47
N ARG A 216 -6.18 -24.99 2.22
CA ARG A 216 -5.98 -25.59 0.88
C ARG A 216 -7.19 -25.42 -0.04
N HIS A 217 -8.34 -25.10 0.54
CA HIS A 217 -9.63 -25.06 -0.15
C HIS A 217 -10.17 -23.63 -0.34
N VAL A 218 -9.74 -22.68 0.50
CA VAL A 218 -10.03 -21.25 0.28
C VAL A 218 -9.27 -20.78 -0.96
N PRO A 219 -9.97 -20.35 -2.04
CA PRO A 219 -9.31 -19.89 -3.26
C PRO A 219 -8.38 -18.71 -2.99
N ARG A 220 -7.26 -18.66 -3.71
CA ARG A 220 -6.42 -17.46 -3.73
C ARG A 220 -7.14 -16.37 -4.52
N ARG A 221 -7.14 -15.15 -3.99
CA ARG A 221 -7.64 -13.98 -4.70
C ARG A 221 -6.68 -13.69 -5.86
N LYS A 222 -7.19 -13.77 -7.08
CA LYS A 222 -6.45 -13.55 -8.33
C LYS A 222 -7.17 -12.49 -9.16
N HIS A 223 -6.40 -11.71 -9.88
CA HIS A 223 -6.85 -10.75 -10.89
C HIS A 223 -6.15 -11.07 -12.22
N GLN A 224 -6.55 -10.36 -13.28
CA GLN A 224 -6.10 -10.61 -14.66
C GLN A 224 -4.57 -10.54 -14.85
N TYR A 225 -3.83 -9.85 -13.97
CA TYR A 225 -2.38 -9.68 -14.04
C TYR A 225 -1.61 -10.36 -12.89
N SER A 226 -2.24 -11.28 -12.16
CA SER A 226 -1.58 -11.93 -11.02
C SER A 226 -0.32 -12.71 -11.40
N THR A 227 -0.23 -13.21 -12.63
CA THR A 227 0.95 -13.92 -13.14
C THR A 227 2.12 -12.95 -13.31
N GLU A 228 1.88 -11.83 -13.98
CA GLU A 228 2.82 -10.75 -14.24
C GLU A 228 3.31 -10.12 -12.92
N MET A 229 2.41 -9.94 -11.95
CA MET A 229 2.73 -9.40 -10.63
C MET A 229 3.63 -10.32 -9.79
N CYS A 230 3.77 -11.60 -10.17
CA CYS A 230 4.71 -12.53 -9.55
C CYS A 230 6.13 -12.41 -10.15
N ASN A 231 6.28 -11.88 -11.36
CA ASN A 231 7.59 -11.75 -12.00
C ASN A 231 8.47 -10.74 -11.25
N LYS A 232 9.76 -11.05 -11.16
CA LYS A 232 10.74 -10.14 -10.56
C LYS A 232 10.88 -8.90 -11.45
N SER A 233 10.79 -7.72 -10.85
CA SER A 233 10.96 -6.47 -11.59
C SER A 233 12.40 -6.26 -12.04
N GLU A 234 12.55 -5.79 -13.27
CA GLU A 234 13.80 -5.30 -13.81
C GLU A 234 13.93 -3.81 -13.51
N VAL A 235 15.03 -3.42 -12.86
CA VAL A 235 15.24 -2.08 -12.30
C VAL A 235 16.63 -1.59 -12.67
N VAL A 236 16.72 -0.39 -13.22
CA VAL A 236 17.96 0.28 -13.62
C VAL A 236 18.16 1.49 -12.73
N ASN A 237 19.25 1.52 -11.94
CA ASN A 237 19.56 2.67 -11.11
C ASN A 237 20.23 3.75 -11.96
N LEU A 238 19.64 4.94 -12.01
CA LEU A 238 20.15 6.10 -12.78
C LEU A 238 21.08 6.97 -11.93
N GLY A 239 21.23 6.64 -10.64
CA GLY A 239 22.14 7.31 -9.74
C GLY A 239 21.58 8.61 -9.20
N VAL A 240 22.49 9.50 -8.80
CA VAL A 240 22.21 10.73 -8.07
C VAL A 240 22.55 11.91 -8.95
N LEU A 241 21.57 12.78 -9.13
CA LEU A 241 21.74 14.08 -9.76
C LEU A 241 21.96 15.13 -8.67
N GLU A 242 23.05 15.89 -8.80
CA GLU A 242 23.40 17.01 -7.90
C GLU A 242 22.51 18.26 -8.15
N ALA A 243 21.20 18.07 -8.22
CA ALA A 243 20.19 19.11 -8.33
C ALA A 243 19.39 19.20 -7.04
N ASN A 244 19.02 20.41 -6.62
CA ASN A 244 18.30 20.62 -5.36
C ASN A 244 16.79 20.33 -5.50
N PRO A 245 16.28 19.18 -5.01
CA PRO A 245 14.86 18.82 -5.13
C PRO A 245 13.92 19.71 -4.32
N ALA A 246 14.41 20.60 -3.45
CA ALA A 246 13.58 21.55 -2.71
C ALA A 246 13.23 22.82 -3.50
N SER A 247 13.92 23.08 -4.61
CA SER A 247 13.71 24.26 -5.44
C SER A 247 13.04 23.90 -6.77
N THR A 248 12.17 24.77 -7.29
CA THR A 248 11.56 24.57 -8.61
C THR A 248 12.61 24.44 -9.71
N ALA A 249 13.68 25.23 -9.67
CA ALA A 249 14.78 25.17 -10.63
C ALA A 249 15.51 23.81 -10.59
N GLY A 250 15.79 23.28 -9.41
CA GLY A 250 16.40 21.95 -9.27
C GLY A 250 15.46 20.83 -9.73
N VAL A 251 14.16 20.93 -9.45
CA VAL A 251 13.18 19.95 -9.96
C VAL A 251 13.07 19.99 -11.49
N ILE A 252 13.14 21.17 -12.10
CA ILE A 252 13.23 21.29 -13.57
C ILE A 252 14.49 20.57 -14.09
N GLN A 253 15.66 20.75 -13.46
CA GLN A 253 16.88 20.04 -13.85
C GLN A 253 16.74 18.52 -13.73
N ILE A 254 16.11 18.04 -12.66
CA ILE A 254 15.83 16.61 -12.45
C ILE A 254 14.94 16.06 -13.56
N MET A 255 13.84 16.75 -13.86
CA MET A 255 12.92 16.32 -14.91
C MET A 255 13.53 16.41 -16.31
N GLN A 256 14.38 17.40 -16.58
CA GLN A 256 15.14 17.52 -17.83
C GLN A 256 16.15 16.37 -18.00
N HIS A 257 16.82 15.99 -16.92
CA HIS A 257 17.71 14.82 -16.93
C HIS A 257 16.93 13.54 -17.27
N LEU A 258 15.79 13.33 -16.62
CA LEU A 258 14.92 12.17 -16.87
C LEU A 258 14.28 12.20 -18.27
N HIS A 259 14.06 13.39 -18.86
CA HIS A 259 13.55 13.56 -20.23
C HIS A 259 14.45 12.92 -21.28
N ALA A 260 15.75 12.81 -21.04
CA ALA A 260 16.65 12.12 -21.95
C ALA A 260 16.24 10.65 -22.20
N TYR A 261 15.54 10.05 -21.23
CA TYR A 261 15.05 8.68 -21.29
C TYR A 261 13.59 8.56 -21.75
N VAL A 262 12.92 9.64 -22.14
CA VAL A 262 11.57 9.57 -22.71
C VAL A 262 11.66 9.11 -24.18
N PRO A 263 10.91 8.08 -24.60
CA PRO A 263 10.90 7.63 -26.00
C PRO A 263 10.27 8.66 -26.95
N GLU A 264 10.80 8.74 -28.16
CA GLU A 264 10.26 9.59 -29.24
C GLU A 264 9.99 8.78 -30.53
N PRO A 265 9.09 7.77 -30.51
CA PRO A 265 8.74 7.00 -31.72
C PRO A 265 8.26 7.95 -32.82
N ASN A 266 8.85 7.83 -34.01
CA ASN A 266 8.55 8.69 -35.16
C ASN A 266 8.67 10.21 -34.87
N GLY A 267 9.52 10.60 -33.91
CA GLY A 267 9.71 11.99 -33.49
C GLY A 267 8.56 12.54 -32.63
N GLN A 268 7.63 11.69 -32.16
CA GLN A 268 6.55 12.07 -31.26
C GLN A 268 6.88 11.63 -29.84
N VAL A 269 6.83 12.57 -28.89
CA VAL A 269 7.03 12.30 -27.47
C VAL A 269 5.99 11.30 -26.98
N LEU A 270 6.44 10.15 -26.49
CA LEU A 270 5.62 9.13 -25.84
C LEU A 270 5.74 9.25 -24.32
N PRO A 271 4.73 9.78 -23.61
CA PRO A 271 4.85 10.01 -22.17
C PRO A 271 5.00 8.72 -21.37
N ILE A 272 5.89 8.73 -20.37
CA ILE A 272 6.12 7.63 -19.43
C ILE A 272 5.81 8.07 -18.00
N LEU A 273 5.54 7.13 -17.10
CA LEU A 273 5.28 7.44 -15.70
C LEU A 273 6.56 7.94 -15.00
N CYS A 274 6.39 8.93 -14.13
CA CYS A 274 7.42 9.47 -13.25
C CYS A 274 6.91 9.43 -11.81
N SER A 275 7.37 8.41 -11.08
CA SER A 275 6.95 8.13 -9.71
C SER A 275 7.76 8.93 -8.68
N GLY A 276 7.14 9.19 -7.54
CA GLY A 276 7.82 9.79 -6.38
C GLY A 276 6.93 9.77 -5.15
N ASP A 277 7.48 10.20 -4.02
CA ASP A 277 6.70 10.47 -2.82
C ASP A 277 5.71 11.64 -3.05
N GLY A 278 4.81 11.88 -2.10
CA GLY A 278 3.80 12.93 -2.27
C GLY A 278 4.41 14.33 -2.48
N LEU A 279 5.55 14.63 -1.83
CA LEU A 279 6.20 15.93 -2.02
C LEU A 279 6.86 16.07 -3.39
N SER A 280 7.48 15.00 -3.88
CA SER A 280 8.11 14.95 -5.20
C SER A 280 7.07 15.10 -6.31
N VAL A 281 5.91 14.44 -6.19
CA VAL A 281 4.79 14.59 -7.14
C VAL A 281 4.28 16.02 -7.21
N GLU A 282 4.00 16.64 -6.06
CA GLU A 282 3.58 18.05 -6.02
C GLU A 282 4.59 18.98 -6.71
N ARG A 283 5.89 18.73 -6.48
CA ARG A 283 6.97 19.52 -7.09
C ARG A 283 7.11 19.28 -8.59
N MET A 284 6.87 18.07 -9.08
CA MET A 284 6.83 17.78 -10.52
C MET A 284 5.72 18.58 -11.21
N VAL A 285 4.53 18.66 -10.60
CA VAL A 285 3.43 19.49 -11.09
C VAL A 285 3.83 20.97 -11.13
N HIS A 286 4.48 21.48 -10.08
CA HIS A 286 4.95 22.87 -10.05
C HIS A 286 6.02 23.16 -11.10
N ALA A 287 6.95 22.23 -11.33
CA ALA A 287 7.96 22.36 -12.38
C ALA A 287 7.34 22.41 -13.78
N LYS A 288 6.34 21.56 -14.07
CA LYS A 288 5.59 21.62 -15.33
C LYS A 288 4.89 22.96 -15.52
N ARG A 289 4.19 23.45 -14.49
CA ARG A 289 3.54 24.77 -14.53
C ARG A 289 4.53 25.91 -14.78
N ALA A 290 5.71 25.85 -14.16
CA ALA A 290 6.77 26.83 -14.40
C ALA A 290 7.35 26.77 -15.83
N ARG A 291 7.12 25.67 -16.55
CA ARG A 291 7.60 25.43 -17.92
C ARG A 291 6.47 25.49 -18.95
N VAL A 292 5.28 25.96 -18.58
CA VAL A 292 4.08 25.92 -19.44
C VAL A 292 4.26 26.63 -20.79
N ASN A 293 5.03 27.73 -20.82
CA ASN A 293 5.30 28.52 -22.04
C ASN A 293 6.40 27.91 -22.93
N GLY A 294 6.85 26.67 -22.68
CA GLY A 294 7.86 26.00 -23.49
C GLY A 294 7.34 25.70 -24.91
N GLU A 295 8.19 25.89 -25.91
CA GLU A 295 7.83 25.73 -27.33
C GLU A 295 7.45 24.30 -27.73
N SER A 296 8.02 23.29 -27.06
CA SER A 296 7.79 21.87 -27.35
C SER A 296 7.31 21.11 -26.11
N LYS A 297 6.70 19.93 -26.32
CA LYS A 297 6.29 19.03 -25.22
C LYS A 297 7.47 18.67 -24.29
N MET A 298 8.68 18.53 -24.85
CA MET A 298 9.91 18.31 -24.07
C MET A 298 10.28 19.55 -23.24
N HIS A 299 10.23 20.76 -23.81
CA HIS A 299 10.49 21.99 -23.07
C HIS A 299 9.49 22.25 -21.94
N ARG A 300 8.24 21.78 -22.10
CA ARG A 300 7.14 21.80 -21.11
C ARG A 300 7.17 20.66 -20.10
N LEU A 301 8.17 19.77 -20.18
CA LEU A 301 8.32 18.61 -19.31
C LEU A 301 7.19 17.56 -19.44
N GLN A 302 6.44 17.54 -20.56
CA GLN A 302 5.23 16.71 -20.74
C GLN A 302 5.51 15.23 -21.07
N GLY A 303 6.77 14.85 -21.33
CA GLY A 303 7.18 13.45 -21.51
C GLY A 303 7.15 12.60 -20.24
N LEU A 304 6.99 13.23 -19.06
CA LEU A 304 6.94 12.55 -17.76
C LEU A 304 5.57 12.78 -17.15
N VAL A 305 4.88 11.72 -16.72
CA VAL A 305 3.56 11.80 -16.07
C VAL A 305 3.72 11.48 -14.59
N GLU A 306 3.57 12.49 -13.74
CA GLU A 306 3.69 12.36 -12.30
C GLU A 306 2.74 11.29 -11.75
N THR A 307 3.27 10.41 -10.89
CA THR A 307 2.54 9.26 -10.37
C THR A 307 2.77 9.13 -8.86
N PRO A 308 1.73 9.26 -8.01
CA PRO A 308 1.89 9.03 -6.59
C PRO A 308 2.13 7.56 -6.26
N GLN A 309 2.69 7.33 -5.08
CA GLN A 309 3.15 6.00 -4.63
C GLN A 309 2.55 5.62 -3.27
N GLU A 310 2.64 4.33 -2.94
CA GLU A 310 1.90 3.74 -1.82
C GLU A 310 2.61 3.82 -0.47
N PHE A 311 3.93 3.71 -0.40
CA PHE A 311 4.61 3.50 0.89
C PHE A 311 4.50 4.71 1.81
N HIS A 312 4.76 5.92 1.31
CA HIS A 312 4.60 7.13 2.13
C HIS A 312 3.14 7.43 2.48
N LYS A 313 2.19 7.00 1.63
CA LYS A 313 0.75 7.03 1.95
C LYS A 313 0.43 6.06 3.10
N GLU A 314 0.91 4.83 3.05
CA GLU A 314 0.73 3.83 4.11
C GLU A 314 1.31 4.34 5.44
N ILE A 315 2.50 4.97 5.42
CA ILE A 315 3.09 5.60 6.62
C ILE A 315 2.18 6.68 7.19
N LEU A 316 1.61 7.54 6.34
CA LEU A 316 0.73 8.62 6.77
C LEU A 316 -0.52 8.08 7.46
N LEU A 317 -1.19 7.10 6.84
CA LEU A 317 -2.40 6.48 7.40
C LEU A 317 -2.09 5.71 8.70
N LEU A 318 -0.92 5.09 8.78
CA LEU A 318 -0.45 4.42 9.99
C LEU A 318 -0.15 5.43 11.10
N GLN A 319 0.45 6.57 10.78
CA GLN A 319 0.66 7.68 11.70
C GLN A 319 -0.66 8.22 12.23
N ASP A 320 -1.67 8.42 11.38
CA ASP A 320 -3.02 8.83 11.80
C ASP A 320 -3.65 7.81 12.77
N THR A 321 -3.43 6.52 12.51
CA THR A 321 -3.92 5.44 13.38
C THR A 321 -3.23 5.46 14.74
N VAL A 322 -1.92 5.65 14.77
CA VAL A 322 -1.16 5.79 16.03
C VAL A 322 -1.60 7.04 16.78
N ASN A 323 -1.79 8.17 16.09
CA ASN A 323 -2.29 9.40 16.72
C ASN A 323 -3.69 9.22 17.32
N MET A 324 -4.53 8.40 16.69
CA MET A 324 -5.89 8.12 17.13
C MET A 324 -5.96 7.14 18.31
N LEU A 325 -5.09 6.13 18.34
CA LEU A 325 -5.23 4.98 19.24
C LEU A 325 -4.09 4.84 20.27
N TYR A 326 -3.01 5.61 20.16
CA TYR A 326 -1.89 5.51 21.09
C TYR A 326 -1.84 6.70 22.05
N SER A 327 -1.97 6.41 23.35
CA SER A 327 -1.73 7.38 24.42
C SER A 327 -0.81 6.79 25.48
N GLY A 328 0.25 7.52 25.87
CA GLY A 328 1.13 7.10 26.96
C GLY A 328 0.39 6.95 28.29
N SER A 329 -0.71 7.70 28.49
CA SER A 329 -1.55 7.59 29.68
C SER A 329 -2.31 6.27 29.76
N SER A 330 -2.51 5.58 28.62
CA SER A 330 -3.24 4.33 28.56
C SER A 330 -2.36 3.09 28.83
N ILE A 331 -1.07 3.26 29.16
CA ILE A 331 -0.15 2.12 29.39
C ILE A 331 -0.67 1.13 30.44
N ALA A 332 -1.37 1.60 31.47
CA ALA A 332 -1.97 0.74 32.50
C ALA A 332 -3.38 0.25 32.14
N SER A 333 -3.98 0.76 31.06
CA SER A 333 -5.31 0.37 30.59
C SER A 333 -5.21 -0.88 29.72
N ARG A 334 -5.52 -2.04 30.31
CA ARG A 334 -5.54 -3.34 29.64
C ARG A 334 -6.42 -3.29 28.39
N GLY A 335 -5.96 -3.92 27.31
CA GLY A 335 -6.55 -3.79 25.98
C GLY A 335 -5.96 -2.66 25.13
N SER A 336 -5.67 -1.49 25.70
CA SER A 336 -5.20 -0.35 24.88
C SER A 336 -3.90 -0.63 24.10
N LEU A 337 -3.67 0.08 22.99
CA LEU A 337 -2.51 -0.11 22.12
C LEU A 337 -1.19 0.18 22.86
N ALA A 338 -1.19 1.14 23.79
CA ALA A 338 -0.02 1.43 24.62
C ALA A 338 0.27 0.32 25.64
N HIS A 339 -0.77 -0.29 26.23
CA HIS A 339 -0.60 -1.46 27.06
C HIS A 339 -0.06 -2.64 26.25
N MET A 340 -0.62 -2.92 25.07
CA MET A 340 -0.14 -3.99 24.17
C MET A 340 1.35 -3.84 23.84
N LYS A 341 1.76 -2.61 23.52
CA LYS A 341 3.15 -2.29 23.21
C LYS A 341 4.10 -2.66 24.36
N VAL A 342 3.74 -2.30 25.60
CA VAL A 342 4.59 -2.55 26.78
C VAL A 342 4.56 -4.03 27.16
N PHE A 343 3.36 -4.61 27.22
CA PHE A 343 3.14 -6.00 27.65
C PHE A 343 3.85 -7.01 26.74
N TYR A 344 3.74 -6.83 25.41
CA TYR A 344 4.39 -7.69 24.41
C TYR A 344 5.77 -7.19 23.96
N ASN A 345 6.37 -6.26 24.70
CA ASN A 345 7.76 -5.84 24.50
C ASN A 345 8.07 -5.22 23.12
N HIS A 346 7.12 -4.54 22.47
CA HIS A 346 7.33 -3.75 21.25
C HIS A 346 8.07 -2.42 21.56
N ARG A 347 9.21 -2.49 22.28
CA ARG A 347 9.94 -1.30 22.79
C ARG A 347 10.46 -0.37 21.70
N SER A 348 10.79 -0.91 20.53
CA SER A 348 11.31 -0.14 19.39
C SER A 348 10.24 0.66 18.66
N MET A 349 8.96 0.40 18.92
CA MET A 349 7.87 1.23 18.42
C MET A 349 7.88 2.57 19.18
N SER A 350 7.76 3.67 18.44
CA SER A 350 7.59 5.04 18.94
C SER A 350 6.47 5.74 18.18
N THR A 351 6.03 6.90 18.67
CA THR A 351 4.96 7.68 18.04
C THR A 351 5.38 8.36 16.74
N ASP A 352 6.68 8.46 16.44
CA ASP A 352 7.18 8.87 15.12
C ASP A 352 7.26 7.65 14.21
N VAL A 353 6.15 7.36 13.52
CA VAL A 353 5.99 6.16 12.70
C VAL A 353 6.97 6.16 11.54
N LYS A 354 7.32 7.32 10.98
CA LYS A 354 8.22 7.42 9.83
C LYS A 354 9.61 6.85 10.14
N GLN A 355 10.08 7.00 11.38
CA GLN A 355 11.41 6.52 11.80
C GLN A 355 11.44 5.02 12.16
N ASN A 356 10.28 4.37 12.31
CA ASN A 356 10.19 2.99 12.79
C ASN A 356 9.03 2.20 12.16
N VAL A 357 8.68 2.50 10.90
CA VAL A 357 7.51 2.00 10.18
C VAL A 357 7.27 0.51 10.39
N GLN A 358 8.33 -0.31 10.32
CA GLN A 358 8.23 -1.75 10.51
C GLN A 358 7.78 -2.13 11.93
N HIS A 359 8.25 -1.44 12.97
CA HIS A 359 7.86 -1.72 14.36
C HIS A 359 6.43 -1.27 14.66
N ALA A 360 6.00 -0.13 14.11
CA ALA A 360 4.61 0.31 14.19
C ALA A 360 3.69 -0.69 13.47
N TRP A 361 4.09 -1.16 12.28
CA TRP A 361 3.35 -2.17 11.54
C TRP A 361 3.26 -3.50 12.30
N ASP A 362 4.37 -4.01 12.81
CA ASP A 362 4.42 -5.28 13.55
C ASP A 362 3.47 -5.25 14.76
N LEU A 363 3.33 -4.10 15.45
CA LEU A 363 2.37 -3.93 16.55
C LEU A 363 0.91 -3.90 16.06
N ILE A 364 0.60 -3.16 15.00
CA ILE A 364 -0.77 -3.11 14.45
C ILE A 364 -1.19 -4.48 13.93
N GLU A 365 -0.32 -5.18 13.19
CA GLU A 365 -0.58 -6.53 12.68
C GLU A 365 -0.82 -7.52 13.83
N PHE A 366 0.08 -7.56 14.82
CA PHE A 366 -0.09 -8.38 16.02
C PHE A 366 -1.42 -8.12 16.72
N THR A 367 -1.71 -6.86 17.06
CA THR A 367 -2.93 -6.51 17.80
C THR A 367 -4.19 -6.82 17.00
N THR A 368 -4.18 -6.61 15.68
CA THR A 368 -5.31 -6.98 14.81
C THR A 368 -5.56 -8.49 14.83
N GLU A 369 -4.51 -9.30 14.65
CA GLU A 369 -4.64 -10.76 14.69
C GLU A 369 -5.13 -11.27 16.04
N ALA A 370 -4.61 -10.69 17.13
CA ALA A 370 -4.96 -11.03 18.50
C ALA A 370 -6.42 -10.72 18.82
N TYR A 371 -6.89 -9.54 18.42
CA TYR A 371 -8.27 -9.09 18.62
C TYR A 371 -9.26 -9.89 17.79
N VAL A 372 -8.98 -10.11 16.51
CA VAL A 372 -9.81 -10.97 15.63
C VAL A 372 -9.96 -12.37 16.21
N THR A 373 -8.85 -12.96 16.69
CA THR A 373 -8.86 -14.32 17.26
C THR A 373 -9.64 -14.38 18.58
N MET A 374 -9.46 -13.41 19.46
CA MET A 374 -10.21 -13.32 20.72
C MET A 374 -11.71 -13.10 20.47
N PHE A 375 -12.05 -12.25 19.50
CA PHE A 375 -13.45 -12.02 19.17
C PHE A 375 -14.11 -13.26 18.56
N ALA A 376 -13.39 -13.99 17.70
CA ALA A 376 -13.85 -15.28 17.18
C ALA A 376 -14.11 -16.29 18.31
N LYS A 377 -13.21 -16.40 19.31
CA LYS A 377 -13.43 -17.24 20.50
C LYS A 377 -14.72 -16.85 21.22
N THR A 378 -14.99 -15.55 21.33
CA THR A 378 -16.18 -14.99 21.99
C THR A 378 -17.45 -15.34 21.23
N ILE A 379 -17.50 -15.09 19.91
CA ILE A 379 -18.65 -15.44 19.06
C ILE A 379 -18.95 -16.94 19.09
N LEU A 380 -17.90 -17.76 19.07
CA LEU A 380 -18.02 -19.22 19.03
C LEU A 380 -18.24 -19.86 20.40
N ASN A 381 -18.23 -19.06 21.47
CA ASN A 381 -18.33 -19.49 22.87
C ASN A 381 -17.36 -20.65 23.20
N LEU A 382 -16.09 -20.50 22.82
CA LEU A 382 -15.06 -21.52 23.09
C LEU A 382 -14.36 -21.25 24.42
N ASP A 383 -14.05 -22.29 25.19
CA ASP A 383 -13.21 -22.18 26.38
C ASP A 383 -11.75 -21.97 25.98
N THR A 384 -11.29 -22.77 25.01
CA THR A 384 -9.97 -22.66 24.40
C THR A 384 -10.08 -22.57 22.88
N ILE A 385 -9.14 -21.90 22.24
CA ILE A 385 -9.12 -21.80 20.77
C ILE A 385 -8.89 -23.14 20.05
N SER A 386 -8.49 -24.19 20.77
CA SER A 386 -8.30 -25.54 20.24
C SER A 386 -9.61 -26.32 20.18
N ASP A 387 -10.67 -25.80 20.81
CA ASP A 387 -11.97 -26.46 20.88
C ASP A 387 -12.67 -26.42 19.53
N VAL A 388 -13.55 -27.40 19.31
CA VAL A 388 -14.42 -27.43 18.12
C VAL A 388 -15.73 -26.74 18.48
N PRO A 389 -16.15 -25.70 17.74
CA PRO A 389 -17.42 -25.03 18.02
C PRO A 389 -18.60 -26.00 17.90
N ALA A 390 -19.60 -25.88 18.79
CA ALA A 390 -20.75 -26.79 18.80
C ALA A 390 -21.51 -26.84 17.45
N ASN A 391 -21.62 -25.70 16.77
CA ASN A 391 -22.29 -25.57 15.48
C ASN A 391 -21.34 -25.75 14.28
N PHE A 392 -20.11 -26.22 14.49
CA PHE A 392 -19.16 -26.46 13.40
C PHE A 392 -19.60 -27.70 12.60
N PRO A 393 -19.67 -27.62 11.25
CA PRO A 393 -20.08 -28.74 10.40
C PRO A 393 -18.97 -29.81 10.30
N SER A 394 -18.70 -30.52 11.40
CA SER A 394 -17.59 -31.48 11.52
C SER A 394 -17.66 -32.60 10.49
N THR A 395 -18.86 -33.14 10.27
CA THR A 395 -19.16 -34.19 9.28
C THR A 395 -19.55 -33.64 7.90
N GLY A 396 -19.69 -32.31 7.78
CA GLY A 396 -20.05 -31.63 6.53
C GLY A 396 -18.93 -31.64 5.50
N ARG A 397 -19.31 -31.31 4.26
CA ARG A 397 -18.36 -31.20 3.14
C ARG A 397 -17.41 -30.01 3.35
N MET A 398 -16.31 -29.99 2.62
CA MET A 398 -15.32 -28.92 2.78
C MET A 398 -15.87 -27.56 2.39
N GLU A 399 -16.76 -27.51 1.40
CA GLU A 399 -17.46 -26.30 0.97
C GLU A 399 -18.33 -25.72 2.10
N GLU A 400 -19.02 -26.58 2.85
CA GLU A 400 -19.85 -26.18 4.01
C GLU A 400 -18.98 -25.63 5.16
N LYS A 401 -17.79 -26.21 5.35
CA LYS A 401 -16.80 -25.72 6.32
C LYS A 401 -16.24 -24.35 5.91
N VAL A 402 -15.88 -24.17 4.63
CA VAL A 402 -15.40 -22.88 4.10
C VAL A 402 -16.48 -21.80 4.20
N GLU A 403 -17.74 -22.17 3.95
CA GLU A 403 -18.88 -21.28 4.10
C GLU A 403 -19.15 -20.90 5.56
N TYR A 404 -18.96 -21.83 6.51
CA TYR A 404 -18.98 -21.53 7.93
C TYR A 404 -17.88 -20.53 8.31
N LEU A 405 -16.65 -20.74 7.83
CA LEU A 405 -15.52 -19.82 8.04
C LEU A 405 -15.79 -18.42 7.48
N ARG A 406 -16.38 -18.34 6.27
CA ARG A 406 -16.74 -17.07 5.64
C ARG A 406 -17.78 -16.31 6.47
N ARG A 407 -18.85 -16.99 6.90
CA ARG A 407 -19.91 -16.37 7.75
C ARG A 407 -19.37 -15.85 9.08
N LEU A 408 -18.46 -16.58 9.71
CA LEU A 408 -17.79 -16.10 10.93
C LEU A 408 -16.94 -14.85 10.65
N ALA A 409 -16.17 -14.86 9.56
CA ALA A 409 -15.37 -13.71 9.17
C ALA A 409 -16.23 -12.48 8.83
N GLU A 410 -17.39 -12.67 8.20
CA GLU A 410 -18.38 -11.62 7.95
C GLU A 410 -18.89 -11.00 9.25
N GLN A 411 -19.28 -11.81 10.23
CA GLN A 411 -19.72 -11.30 11.54
C GLN A 411 -18.63 -10.48 12.25
N ILE A 412 -17.37 -10.91 12.16
CA ILE A 412 -16.23 -10.19 12.74
C ILE A 412 -16.00 -8.85 12.03
N VAL A 413 -16.07 -8.82 10.70
CA VAL A 413 -15.92 -7.59 9.92
C VAL A 413 -17.09 -6.65 10.17
N ASP A 414 -18.33 -7.15 10.21
CA ASP A 414 -19.54 -6.36 10.48
C ASP A 414 -19.48 -5.68 11.84
N PHE A 415 -18.99 -6.38 12.86
CA PHE A 415 -18.84 -5.84 14.22
C PHE A 415 -17.95 -4.57 14.29
N CYS A 416 -16.92 -4.51 13.45
CA CYS A 416 -15.97 -3.41 13.42
C CYS A 416 -16.05 -2.59 12.12
N TRP A 417 -17.13 -2.72 11.35
CA TRP A 417 -17.28 -2.01 10.09
C TRP A 417 -17.58 -0.53 10.32
N LEU A 418 -16.69 0.36 9.86
CA LEU A 418 -16.81 1.81 10.06
C LEU A 418 -16.63 2.59 8.74
N ALA A 419 -17.51 2.34 7.78
CA ALA A 419 -17.56 3.16 6.56
C ALA A 419 -18.14 4.57 6.85
N PRO A 420 -17.80 5.60 6.07
CA PRO A 420 -18.44 6.92 6.17
C PRO A 420 -19.96 6.86 5.95
N LYS A 421 -20.69 7.78 6.56
CA LYS A 421 -22.14 7.90 6.37
C LYS A 421 -22.47 8.16 4.90
N LYS A 422 -23.49 7.48 4.37
CA LYS A 422 -23.96 7.67 2.98
C LYS A 422 -24.36 9.12 2.72
N GLU A 423 -24.97 9.78 3.70
CA GLU A 423 -25.36 11.20 3.65
C GLU A 423 -24.16 12.12 3.38
N ASP A 424 -23.04 11.92 4.09
CA ASP A 424 -21.84 12.73 3.88
C ASP A 424 -21.30 12.56 2.45
N ILE A 425 -21.27 11.32 1.94
CA ILE A 425 -20.82 11.04 0.57
C ILE A 425 -21.75 11.72 -0.46
N ARG A 426 -23.06 11.75 -0.20
CA ARG A 426 -24.02 12.47 -1.06
C ARG A 426 -23.78 13.97 -1.05
N LYS A 427 -23.60 14.58 0.13
CA LYS A 427 -23.26 16.01 0.25
C LYS A 427 -21.99 16.39 -0.50
N VAL A 428 -20.94 15.55 -0.42
CA VAL A 428 -19.72 15.73 -1.23
C VAL A 428 -20.04 15.70 -2.73
N ASN A 429 -20.81 14.70 -3.19
CA ASN A 429 -21.20 14.57 -4.61
C ASN A 429 -22.04 15.76 -5.11
N ALA A 430 -23.06 16.15 -4.34
CA ALA A 430 -23.97 17.26 -4.63
C ALA A 430 -23.18 18.58 -4.80
N SER A 431 -22.39 18.93 -3.79
CA SER A 431 -21.54 20.14 -3.81
C SER A 431 -20.47 20.11 -4.91
N ALA A 432 -20.03 18.94 -5.35
CA ALA A 432 -19.05 18.81 -6.43
C ALA A 432 -19.63 19.04 -7.84
N LYS A 433 -20.93 18.85 -8.04
CA LYS A 433 -21.60 19.06 -9.34
C LYS A 433 -21.92 20.53 -9.62
N SER A 434 -22.26 21.31 -8.60
CA SER A 434 -22.62 22.72 -8.73
C SER A 434 -21.47 23.56 -9.33
N SER A 435 -21.78 24.41 -10.31
CA SER A 435 -20.82 25.23 -11.07
C SER A 435 -20.69 26.69 -10.60
N ALA A 436 -21.10 27.02 -9.37
CA ALA A 436 -21.12 28.41 -8.92
C ALA A 436 -20.62 28.60 -7.48
N ILE A 437 -19.89 29.70 -7.29
CA ILE A 437 -19.62 30.30 -5.98
C ILE A 437 -20.89 31.04 -5.55
N SER A 438 -21.74 30.39 -4.75
CA SER A 438 -22.55 30.95 -3.65
C SER A 438 -23.25 29.80 -2.92
N PRO A 439 -23.50 29.90 -1.61
CA PRO A 439 -24.13 28.84 -0.83
C PRO A 439 -25.64 28.85 -1.06
N GLU A 440 -26.11 28.10 -2.04
CA GLU A 440 -27.47 27.57 -2.03
C GLU A 440 -27.36 26.06 -2.26
N GLU A 441 -27.96 25.32 -1.33
CA GLU A 441 -27.68 23.94 -1.04
C GLU A 441 -28.24 23.03 -2.15
N SER A 442 -27.46 22.04 -2.58
CA SER A 442 -27.98 20.97 -3.44
C SER A 442 -28.54 19.89 -2.51
N TYR A 443 -29.86 19.86 -2.42
CA TYR A 443 -30.65 19.04 -1.50
C TYR A 443 -30.84 17.61 -2.01
N GLY A 444 -29.74 16.89 -2.28
CA GLY A 444 -29.68 15.56 -2.93
C GLY A 444 -30.34 14.38 -2.19
N PHE A 445 -31.50 14.61 -1.57
CA PHE A 445 -32.44 13.65 -1.02
C PHE A 445 -33.33 13.08 -2.12
N CYS A 446 -34.06 13.91 -2.88
CA CYS A 446 -35.04 13.50 -3.90
C CYS A 446 -34.46 13.33 -5.32
N CYS A 447 -35.09 12.50 -6.16
CA CYS A 447 -34.74 12.34 -7.58
C CYS A 447 -34.84 13.62 -8.43
N CYS A 448 -35.53 14.65 -7.94
CA CYS A 448 -35.61 15.96 -8.60
C CYS A 448 -34.39 16.85 -8.33
N ASP A 449 -33.54 16.51 -7.35
CA ASP A 449 -32.30 17.23 -7.01
C ASP A 449 -32.51 18.74 -6.67
N GLU A 450 -33.72 19.10 -6.24
CA GLU A 450 -34.13 20.47 -5.85
C GLU A 450 -34.39 20.52 -4.33
N GLU A 451 -34.09 21.65 -3.67
CA GLU A 451 -34.50 21.90 -2.28
C GLU A 451 -35.91 22.48 -2.26
N LYS A 452 -36.86 21.74 -1.67
CA LYS A 452 -38.23 22.24 -1.46
C LYS A 452 -38.56 22.07 0.02
N GLU A 453 -39.17 23.09 0.63
CA GLU A 453 -39.81 22.98 1.95
C GLU A 453 -41.13 22.18 1.85
N GLU A 454 -41.08 21.03 1.18
CA GLU A 454 -42.19 20.12 0.98
C GLU A 454 -41.99 18.86 1.83
N PRO A 455 -43.07 18.25 2.34
CA PRO A 455 -42.98 16.98 3.05
C PRO A 455 -42.33 15.90 2.19
N MET A 456 -41.46 15.10 2.81
CA MET A 456 -40.70 14.02 2.17
C MET A 456 -40.99 12.66 2.78
N ILE A 457 -40.72 11.62 2.00
CA ILE A 457 -40.86 10.22 2.39
C ILE A 457 -39.58 9.41 2.12
N GLN A 458 -39.23 8.49 3.04
CA GLN A 458 -38.08 7.61 2.90
C GLN A 458 -38.48 6.29 2.20
N CYS A 459 -37.72 5.86 1.21
CA CYS A 459 -37.85 4.54 0.61
C CYS A 459 -37.33 3.46 1.57
N CYS A 460 -38.14 2.43 1.78
CA CYS A 460 -37.85 1.32 2.70
C CYS A 460 -36.78 0.33 2.20
N SER A 461 -36.28 0.46 0.97
CA SER A 461 -35.16 -0.35 0.47
C SER A 461 -33.82 0.18 0.99
N TYR A 462 -33.01 -0.73 1.56
CA TYR A 462 -31.66 -0.40 2.06
C TYR A 462 -30.66 -0.12 0.92
N GLN A 463 -30.99 -0.60 -0.28
CA GLN A 463 -30.19 -0.42 -1.50
C GLN A 463 -30.64 0.77 -2.35
N CYS A 464 -31.72 1.46 -1.96
CA CYS A 464 -32.24 2.61 -2.69
C CYS A 464 -31.17 3.72 -2.88
N PRO A 465 -30.96 4.21 -4.11
CA PRO A 465 -29.92 5.20 -4.40
C PRO A 465 -30.15 6.57 -3.73
N PHE A 466 -31.41 7.01 -3.62
CA PHE A 466 -31.78 8.36 -3.16
C PHE A 466 -32.30 8.38 -1.71
N SER A 467 -32.88 7.28 -1.23
CA SER A 467 -33.47 7.11 0.10
C SER A 467 -34.64 8.04 0.45
N TRP A 468 -34.68 9.32 0.12
CA TRP A 468 -35.77 10.26 0.47
C TRP A 468 -36.37 10.91 -0.78
N TYR A 469 -37.66 11.24 -0.79
CA TYR A 469 -38.32 11.84 -1.96
C TYR A 469 -39.37 12.86 -1.51
N HIS A 470 -39.53 14.00 -2.20
CA HIS A 470 -40.70 14.85 -1.96
C HIS A 470 -41.96 14.08 -2.33
N LEU A 471 -43.02 14.19 -1.53
CA LEU A 471 -44.28 13.51 -1.80
C LEU A 471 -44.78 13.84 -3.22
N ALA A 472 -44.74 15.11 -3.62
CA ALA A 472 -45.14 15.55 -4.96
C ALA A 472 -44.29 14.94 -6.09
N CYS A 473 -42.98 14.71 -5.87
CA CYS A 473 -42.08 14.13 -6.86
C CYS A 473 -42.34 12.64 -7.13
N VAL A 474 -43.06 11.97 -6.23
CA VAL A 474 -43.44 10.57 -6.36
C VAL A 474 -44.96 10.39 -6.46
N GLY A 475 -45.69 11.47 -6.74
CA GLY A 475 -47.15 11.44 -6.96
C GLY A 475 -47.96 11.15 -5.69
N LEU A 476 -47.44 11.53 -4.53
CA LEU A 476 -48.13 11.43 -3.24
C LEU A 476 -48.55 12.83 -2.77
N ASP A 477 -49.75 12.93 -2.22
CA ASP A 477 -50.23 14.15 -1.54
C ASP A 477 -49.94 14.09 -0.02
N GLU A 478 -49.96 12.89 0.55
CA GLU A 478 -49.68 12.60 1.96
C GLU A 478 -48.77 11.36 2.07
N ALA A 479 -47.94 11.31 3.12
CA ALA A 479 -47.08 10.15 3.37
C ALA A 479 -47.95 8.94 3.76
N PRO A 480 -47.85 7.80 3.05
CA PRO A 480 -48.49 6.56 3.46
C PRO A 480 -48.13 6.16 4.89
N THR A 481 -49.09 5.57 5.59
CA THR A 481 -48.87 5.01 6.93
C THR A 481 -48.15 3.66 6.89
N ASP A 482 -48.16 3.00 5.74
CA ASP A 482 -47.50 1.71 5.49
C ASP A 482 -46.16 1.89 4.75
N ASP A 483 -45.38 0.80 4.66
CA ASP A 483 -44.09 0.77 3.95
C ASP A 483 -44.20 1.34 2.53
N TRP A 484 -43.29 2.25 2.20
CA TRP A 484 -43.25 2.88 0.88
C TRP A 484 -41.93 2.61 0.14
N PHE A 485 -42.04 2.32 -1.15
CA PHE A 485 -40.93 2.06 -2.05
C PHE A 485 -41.02 2.99 -3.26
N CYS A 486 -39.87 3.53 -3.70
CA CYS A 486 -39.84 4.53 -4.76
C CYS A 486 -40.07 3.96 -6.17
N CYS A 487 -39.91 2.64 -6.35
CA CYS A 487 -40.12 1.93 -7.60
C CYS A 487 -40.24 0.42 -7.35
N ASP A 488 -40.79 -0.30 -8.34
CA ASP A 488 -40.96 -1.76 -8.31
C ASP A 488 -39.64 -2.49 -8.00
N ASP A 489 -38.51 -2.03 -8.56
CA ASP A 489 -37.19 -2.61 -8.32
C ASP A 489 -36.82 -2.57 -6.83
N CYS A 490 -37.05 -1.43 -6.17
CA CYS A 490 -36.81 -1.30 -4.73
C CYS A 490 -37.79 -2.12 -3.89
N GLU A 491 -39.00 -2.35 -4.40
CA GLU A 491 -39.99 -3.17 -3.71
C GLU A 491 -39.64 -4.67 -3.75
N VAL A 492 -39.13 -5.15 -4.89
CA VAL A 492 -38.82 -6.58 -5.11
C VAL A 492 -37.38 -6.96 -4.79
N ASP A 493 -36.48 -6.01 -4.50
CA ASP A 493 -35.07 -6.28 -4.13
C ASP A 493 -34.93 -7.08 -2.82
N GLY A 494 -36.01 -7.15 -2.03
CA GLY A 494 -36.11 -7.93 -0.80
C GLY A 494 -35.34 -7.35 0.39
N THR A 495 -34.70 -6.19 0.22
CA THR A 495 -33.95 -5.49 1.26
C THR A 495 -34.85 -4.54 2.06
N TYR A 496 -34.44 -4.24 3.28
CA TYR A 496 -35.24 -3.44 4.18
C TYR A 496 -34.35 -2.58 5.08
N ILE A 497 -34.70 -1.31 5.24
CA ILE A 497 -33.94 -0.37 6.09
C ILE A 497 -34.05 -0.72 7.56
N TYR A 498 -35.18 -1.31 7.97
CA TYR A 498 -35.44 -1.68 9.35
C TYR A 498 -35.01 -3.12 9.66
N CYS A 499 -34.81 -3.38 10.94
CA CYS A 499 -34.42 -4.65 11.53
C CYS A 499 -33.01 -5.11 11.12
N ARG A 500 -32.25 -5.66 12.07
CA ARG A 500 -30.88 -6.22 11.84
C ARG A 500 -30.76 -7.29 10.75
N CYS A 501 -31.88 -7.80 10.24
CA CYS A 501 -31.88 -8.79 9.17
C CYS A 501 -31.82 -8.16 7.77
N HIS A 502 -32.08 -6.85 7.64
CA HIS A 502 -32.12 -6.11 6.38
C HIS A 502 -32.94 -6.79 5.27
N LYS A 503 -34.01 -7.49 5.67
CA LYS A 503 -34.87 -8.30 4.80
C LYS A 503 -36.32 -7.99 5.10
N ARG A 504 -37.13 -7.76 4.07
CA ARG A 504 -38.58 -7.58 4.19
C ARG A 504 -39.20 -8.94 4.50
N LYS A 505 -39.83 -9.09 5.67
CA LYS A 505 -40.42 -10.37 6.13
C LYS A 505 -41.92 -10.31 6.41
N GLY A 506 -42.53 -9.12 6.36
CA GLY A 506 -43.91 -8.90 6.81
C GLY A 506 -44.10 -9.19 8.31
N GLY A 507 -45.31 -8.92 8.82
CA GLY A 507 -45.69 -9.17 10.22
C GLY A 507 -45.44 -7.99 11.17
N GLU A 508 -45.75 -8.20 12.46
CA GLU A 508 -45.65 -7.14 13.46
C GLU A 508 -44.21 -6.71 13.74
N MET A 509 -44.02 -5.40 13.87
CA MET A 509 -42.75 -4.78 14.25
C MET A 509 -42.82 -4.17 15.64
N ILE A 510 -41.65 -3.91 16.22
CA ILE A 510 -41.50 -3.19 17.47
C ILE A 510 -40.36 -2.17 17.37
N GLN A 511 -40.59 -0.98 17.93
CA GLN A 511 -39.61 0.10 17.96
C GLN A 511 -38.75 -0.01 19.23
N CYS A 512 -37.44 0.17 19.08
CA CYS A 512 -36.57 0.37 20.23
C CYS A 512 -36.92 1.68 20.93
N ALA A 513 -36.93 1.70 22.25
CA ALA A 513 -37.25 2.88 23.05
C ALA A 513 -36.26 4.04 22.86
N LEU A 514 -35.02 3.76 22.42
CA LEU A 514 -34.05 4.78 22.01
C LEU A 514 -34.35 5.39 20.63
N LYS A 515 -35.29 4.84 19.86
CA LYS A 515 -35.69 5.32 18.53
C LYS A 515 -34.49 5.54 17.60
N ASP A 516 -34.32 6.75 17.08
CA ASP A 516 -33.23 7.20 16.22
C ASP A 516 -31.86 7.22 16.91
N ALA A 517 -31.83 7.24 18.26
CA ALA A 517 -30.61 7.09 19.05
C ALA A 517 -30.16 5.62 19.21
N CYS A 518 -30.97 4.65 18.79
CA CYS A 518 -30.61 3.23 18.85
C CYS A 518 -29.45 2.91 17.89
N ARG A 519 -28.34 2.39 18.40
CA ARG A 519 -27.13 2.06 17.61
C ARG A 519 -27.28 0.86 16.68
N ASN A 520 -28.36 0.11 16.84
CA ASN A 520 -28.63 -1.08 16.06
C ASN A 520 -29.60 -0.75 14.93
N GLN A 521 -30.90 -0.69 15.20
CA GLN A 521 -31.97 -0.26 14.29
C GLN A 521 -33.10 0.38 15.09
N GLU A 522 -33.87 1.26 14.47
CA GLU A 522 -35.05 1.86 15.11
C GLU A 522 -36.17 0.82 15.29
N TRP A 523 -36.43 0.02 14.25
CA TRP A 523 -37.53 -0.94 14.19
C TRP A 523 -37.04 -2.37 13.96
N TYR A 524 -37.75 -3.36 14.55
CA TYR A 524 -37.42 -4.79 14.46
C TYR A 524 -38.65 -5.62 14.15
N HIS A 525 -38.50 -6.66 13.33
CA HIS A 525 -39.54 -7.68 13.19
C HIS A 525 -39.63 -8.48 14.49
N LYS A 526 -40.83 -8.63 15.08
CA LYS A 526 -41.02 -9.48 16.27
C LYS A 526 -40.56 -10.92 16.01
N SER A 527 -40.74 -11.43 14.79
CA SER A 527 -40.26 -12.75 14.35
C SER A 527 -38.73 -12.88 14.24
N CYS A 528 -37.99 -11.78 14.23
CA CYS A 528 -36.53 -11.76 14.24
C CYS A 528 -35.96 -11.64 15.67
N LEU A 529 -36.82 -11.48 16.67
CA LEU A 529 -36.46 -11.35 18.07
C LEU A 529 -36.76 -12.68 18.79
N SER A 530 -35.96 -12.99 19.80
CA SER A 530 -36.12 -14.18 20.65
C SER A 530 -37.15 -13.99 21.77
N ASP A 531 -37.72 -12.79 21.90
CA ASP A 531 -38.63 -12.42 22.97
C ASP A 531 -40.09 -12.72 22.60
N ASN A 532 -40.83 -13.34 23.52
CA ASN A 532 -42.25 -13.68 23.33
C ASN A 532 -43.20 -12.65 23.97
N THR A 533 -42.68 -11.69 24.73
CA THR A 533 -43.46 -10.66 25.44
C THR A 533 -42.79 -9.32 25.28
N PHE A 534 -43.53 -8.33 24.81
CA PHE A 534 -43.02 -6.99 24.53
C PHE A 534 -43.65 -5.96 25.47
N PRO A 535 -42.89 -5.35 26.40
CA PRO A 535 -43.37 -4.30 27.29
C PRO A 535 -43.69 -2.99 26.53
N GLU A 536 -44.41 -2.06 27.17
CA GLU A 536 -44.73 -0.74 26.58
C GLU A 536 -43.48 0.08 26.22
N VAL A 537 -42.41 -0.05 27.01
CA VAL A 537 -41.08 0.49 26.71
C VAL A 537 -40.14 -0.69 26.50
N TRP A 538 -39.80 -0.97 25.25
CA TRP A 538 -38.92 -2.08 24.87
C TRP A 538 -37.61 -1.56 24.28
N TYR A 539 -36.50 -2.10 24.76
CA TYR A 539 -35.17 -1.82 24.21
C TYR A 539 -34.74 -3.01 23.38
N CYS A 540 -34.09 -2.76 22.24
CA CYS A 540 -33.72 -3.85 21.35
C CYS A 540 -32.68 -4.82 21.91
N CYS A 541 -32.01 -4.40 22.98
CA CYS A 541 -31.03 -5.16 23.72
C CYS A 541 -30.75 -4.46 25.06
N ASP A 542 -30.13 -5.18 26.00
CA ASP A 542 -29.78 -4.67 27.34
C ASP A 542 -28.90 -3.41 27.23
N GLU A 543 -28.05 -3.32 26.20
CA GLU A 543 -27.21 -2.16 25.93
C GLU A 543 -28.02 -0.89 25.69
N CYS A 544 -29.10 -0.97 24.91
CA CYS A 544 -29.97 0.18 24.67
C CYS A 544 -30.76 0.56 25.94
N ALA A 545 -31.06 -0.40 26.82
CA ALA A 545 -31.63 -0.11 28.12
C ALA A 545 -30.63 0.60 29.07
N LEU A 546 -29.33 0.39 28.86
CA LEU A 546 -28.23 0.87 29.70
C LEU A 546 -27.58 2.19 29.23
N GLU A 547 -27.84 2.65 28.00
CA GLU A 547 -27.32 3.91 27.42
C GLU A 547 -27.76 5.19 28.15
N THR A 548 -28.46 5.10 29.30
CA THR A 548 -28.97 6.24 30.06
C THR A 548 -27.92 7.00 30.88
N GLU A 549 -26.71 6.45 31.13
CA GLU A 549 -25.71 7.13 31.98
C GLU A 549 -24.31 7.32 31.38
N HIS A 550 -23.67 6.34 30.71
CA HIS A 550 -22.40 6.55 29.96
C HIS A 550 -22.16 5.36 29.01
N ASP A 551 -21.56 5.60 27.84
CA ASP A 551 -21.26 4.56 26.85
C ASP A 551 -20.10 3.61 27.27
N ASP A 552 -19.91 2.50 26.54
CA ASP A 552 -18.72 1.65 26.62
C ASP A 552 -17.61 2.13 25.67
N TYR A 553 -16.76 3.03 26.18
CA TYR A 553 -15.65 3.59 25.43
C TYR A 553 -14.51 2.59 25.16
N VAL A 554 -14.42 1.50 25.96
CA VAL A 554 -13.47 0.40 25.71
C VAL A 554 -13.90 -0.42 24.49
N LEU A 555 -15.19 -0.73 24.37
CA LEU A 555 -15.73 -1.42 23.21
C LEU A 555 -15.61 -0.57 21.94
N ASN A 556 -15.90 0.72 22.03
CA ASN A 556 -15.72 1.67 20.93
C ASN A 556 -14.26 1.73 20.45
N TYR A 557 -13.32 1.83 21.39
CA TYR A 557 -11.89 1.79 21.12
C TYR A 557 -11.49 0.45 20.47
N THR A 558 -12.00 -0.67 20.98
CA THR A 558 -11.75 -2.02 20.46
C THR A 558 -12.21 -2.16 19.01
N LYS A 559 -13.42 -1.71 18.69
CA LYS A 559 -13.94 -1.69 17.32
C LYS A 559 -13.10 -0.81 16.40
N ALA A 560 -12.66 0.36 16.87
CA ALA A 560 -11.78 1.24 16.09
C ALA A 560 -10.41 0.62 15.81
N LEU A 561 -9.81 -0.05 16.79
CA LEU A 561 -8.54 -0.75 16.62
C LEU A 561 -8.65 -1.86 15.58
N MET A 562 -9.70 -2.68 15.66
CA MET A 562 -9.96 -3.74 14.67
C MET A 562 -10.20 -3.18 13.28
N TRP A 563 -11.05 -2.14 13.17
CA TRP A 563 -11.33 -1.46 11.91
C TRP A 563 -10.05 -0.95 11.25
N ARG A 564 -9.26 -0.15 11.99
CA ARG A 564 -8.02 0.45 11.49
C ARG A 564 -7.01 -0.64 11.12
N GLY A 565 -6.87 -1.65 11.97
CA GLY A 565 -6.01 -2.81 11.75
C GLY A 565 -6.33 -3.58 10.47
N LEU A 566 -7.58 -4.02 10.30
CA LEU A 566 -8.03 -4.73 9.10
C LEU A 566 -7.91 -3.86 7.84
N ASN A 567 -8.16 -2.56 7.94
CA ASN A 567 -8.02 -1.63 6.81
C ASN A 567 -6.55 -1.45 6.39
N HIS A 568 -5.62 -1.40 7.35
CA HIS A 568 -4.19 -1.45 7.05
C HIS A 568 -3.83 -2.75 6.33
N LEU A 569 -4.22 -3.90 6.87
CA LEU A 569 -3.96 -5.20 6.25
C LEU A 569 -4.53 -5.28 4.83
N ALA A 570 -5.73 -4.75 4.58
CA ALA A 570 -6.35 -4.68 3.25
C ALA A 570 -5.54 -3.86 2.25
N ARG A 571 -5.13 -2.64 2.63
CA ARG A 571 -4.30 -1.77 1.78
C ARG A 571 -2.98 -2.45 1.43
N ARG A 572 -2.26 -2.94 2.46
CA ARG A 572 -0.98 -3.61 2.24
C ARG A 572 -1.15 -4.88 1.41
N PHE A 573 -2.22 -5.65 1.61
CA PHE A 573 -2.51 -6.84 0.81
C PHE A 573 -2.61 -6.48 -0.69
N ALA A 574 -3.38 -5.46 -1.04
CA ALA A 574 -3.54 -5.01 -2.42
C ALA A 574 -2.19 -4.61 -3.05
N VAL A 575 -1.36 -3.85 -2.32
CA VAL A 575 -0.01 -3.46 -2.78
C VAL A 575 0.87 -4.69 -2.98
N ARG A 576 0.91 -5.62 -2.01
CA ARG A 576 1.76 -6.83 -2.08
C ARG A 576 1.37 -7.77 -3.22
N HIS A 577 0.11 -7.76 -3.64
CA HIS A 577 -0.40 -8.60 -4.74
C HIS A 577 -0.49 -7.83 -6.08
N GLY A 578 -0.26 -6.52 -6.10
CA GLY A 578 -0.30 -5.71 -7.32
C GLY A 578 -1.72 -5.54 -7.86
N GLU A 579 -2.70 -5.43 -6.97
CA GLU A 579 -4.11 -5.28 -7.35
C GLU A 579 -4.46 -3.83 -7.67
N GLY A 580 -4.09 -3.38 -8.87
CA GLY A 580 -4.25 -1.99 -9.32
C GLY A 580 -5.65 -1.41 -9.11
N GLU A 581 -6.70 -2.16 -9.44
CA GLU A 581 -8.09 -1.74 -9.24
C GLU A 581 -8.46 -1.59 -7.76
N THR A 582 -8.10 -2.56 -6.91
CA THR A 582 -8.31 -2.47 -5.45
C THR A 582 -7.54 -1.29 -4.86
N MET A 583 -6.29 -1.08 -5.30
CA MET A 583 -5.47 0.06 -4.90
C MET A 583 -6.16 1.38 -5.28
N LYS A 584 -6.69 1.49 -6.50
CA LYS A 584 -7.46 2.66 -6.95
C LYS A 584 -8.69 2.91 -6.06
N SER A 585 -9.47 1.88 -5.72
CA SER A 585 -10.60 2.00 -4.79
C SER A 585 -10.15 2.46 -3.39
N HIS A 586 -9.03 1.96 -2.88
CA HIS A 586 -8.43 2.48 -1.64
C HIS A 586 -8.11 3.97 -1.74
N TRP A 587 -7.52 4.45 -2.84
CA TRP A 587 -7.27 5.89 -3.01
C TRP A 587 -8.54 6.74 -2.98
N LYS A 588 -9.67 6.26 -3.53
CA LYS A 588 -10.94 6.98 -3.40
C LYS A 588 -11.36 7.12 -1.94
N MET A 589 -11.24 6.05 -1.16
CA MET A 589 -11.60 6.08 0.27
C MET A 589 -10.61 6.96 1.07
N ASP A 590 -9.32 6.85 0.76
CA ASP A 590 -8.25 7.65 1.34
C ASP A 590 -8.43 9.14 1.05
N LEU A 591 -9.01 9.53 -0.10
CA LEU A 591 -9.36 10.92 -0.44
C LEU A 591 -10.20 11.58 0.68
N LEU A 592 -11.18 10.84 1.20
CA LEU A 592 -12.06 11.32 2.28
C LEU A 592 -11.33 11.37 3.63
N GLU A 593 -10.43 10.41 3.88
CA GLU A 593 -9.59 10.40 5.07
C GLU A 593 -8.59 11.57 5.07
N PHE A 594 -7.95 11.85 3.92
CA PHE A 594 -7.01 12.97 3.78
C PHE A 594 -7.69 14.31 4.05
N TRP A 595 -8.93 14.48 3.62
CA TRP A 595 -9.70 15.66 3.95
C TRP A 595 -9.96 15.76 5.47
N SER A 596 -10.47 14.68 6.07
CA SER A 596 -10.86 14.65 7.48
C SER A 596 -9.66 14.80 8.45
N SER A 597 -8.50 14.30 8.04
CA SER A 597 -7.22 14.43 8.76
C SER A 597 -6.40 15.67 8.39
N ARG A 598 -6.90 16.55 7.50
CA ARG A 598 -6.21 17.77 7.02
C ARG A 598 -4.90 17.52 6.27
N HIS A 599 -4.77 16.38 5.61
CA HIS A 599 -3.67 16.04 4.72
C HIS A 599 -3.85 16.65 3.32
N HIS A 600 -3.94 17.98 3.23
CA HIS A 600 -4.29 18.69 1.99
C HIS A 600 -3.38 18.38 0.80
N LYS A 601 -2.10 18.10 1.05
CA LYS A 601 -1.16 17.67 0.00
C LYS A 601 -1.60 16.35 -0.63
N TYR A 602 -1.84 15.34 0.20
CA TYR A 602 -2.28 14.02 -0.27
C TYR A 602 -3.70 14.06 -0.86
N LEU A 603 -4.57 14.96 -0.38
CA LEU A 603 -5.87 15.21 -1.00
C LEU A 603 -5.73 15.66 -2.46
N ASN A 604 -4.90 16.67 -2.73
CA ASN A 604 -4.71 17.19 -4.09
C ASN A 604 -4.09 16.12 -5.02
N ILE A 605 -3.12 15.37 -4.50
CA ILE A 605 -2.45 14.29 -5.24
C ILE A 605 -3.40 13.13 -5.52
N ALA A 606 -4.20 12.73 -4.54
CA ALA A 606 -5.23 11.70 -4.70
C ALA A 606 -6.24 12.13 -5.77
N GLN A 607 -6.71 13.37 -5.73
CA GLN A 607 -7.62 13.89 -6.76
C GLN A 607 -6.99 13.85 -8.16
N GLN A 608 -5.74 14.30 -8.31
CA GLN A 608 -5.04 14.27 -9.60
C GLN A 608 -4.91 12.84 -10.13
N PHE A 609 -4.46 11.91 -9.29
CA PHE A 609 -4.33 10.50 -9.64
C PHE A 609 -5.67 9.88 -10.04
N LEU A 610 -6.70 10.01 -9.20
CA LEU A 610 -8.01 9.43 -9.42
C LEU A 610 -8.67 9.99 -10.67
N THR A 611 -8.58 11.31 -10.89
CA THR A 611 -9.09 11.97 -12.09
C THR A 611 -8.34 11.47 -13.33
N GLY A 612 -7.01 11.35 -13.22
CA GLY A 612 -6.13 10.79 -14.24
C GLY A 612 -6.59 9.41 -14.71
N VAL A 613 -6.66 8.45 -13.79
CA VAL A 613 -7.07 7.06 -14.08
C VAL A 613 -8.54 6.92 -14.47
N SER A 614 -9.39 7.91 -14.18
CA SER A 614 -10.82 7.89 -14.52
C SER A 614 -11.12 8.31 -15.96
N GLY A 615 -10.18 8.94 -16.66
CA GLY A 615 -10.40 9.38 -18.05
C GLY A 615 -9.62 10.61 -18.49
N PHE A 616 -8.99 11.32 -17.56
CA PHE A 616 -8.27 12.55 -17.88
C PHE A 616 -6.93 12.28 -18.58
N LEU A 617 -6.35 11.10 -18.33
CA LEU A 617 -5.19 10.57 -19.05
C LEU A 617 -5.66 9.63 -20.18
N SER A 618 -4.80 9.42 -21.17
CA SER A 618 -5.04 8.47 -22.27
C SER A 618 -5.25 7.04 -21.76
N GLU A 619 -5.90 6.19 -22.57
CA GLU A 619 -6.12 4.78 -22.22
C GLU A 619 -4.83 4.06 -21.80
N ARG A 620 -3.74 4.23 -22.56
CA ARG A 620 -2.43 3.68 -22.21
C ARG A 620 -1.95 4.14 -20.83
N LEU A 621 -1.94 5.45 -20.57
CA LEU A 621 -1.45 6.00 -19.31
C LEU A 621 -2.34 5.62 -18.13
N ARG A 622 -3.66 5.51 -18.31
CA ARG A 622 -4.58 5.00 -17.27
C ARG A 622 -4.26 3.55 -16.92
N HIS A 623 -4.00 2.72 -17.92
CA HIS A 623 -3.61 1.33 -17.71
C HIS A 623 -2.29 1.22 -16.96
N ASP A 624 -1.30 1.98 -17.41
CA ASP A 624 0.05 2.00 -16.83
C ASP A 624 -0.01 2.46 -15.35
N MET A 625 -0.72 3.56 -15.11
CA MET A 625 -0.91 4.15 -13.78
C MET A 625 -1.82 3.28 -12.87
N THR A 626 -2.55 2.32 -13.42
CA THR A 626 -3.30 1.36 -12.61
C THR A 626 -2.42 0.18 -12.20
N TRP A 627 -1.61 -0.36 -13.13
CA TRP A 627 -0.96 -1.66 -12.94
C TRP A 627 0.57 -1.61 -12.70
N ASN A 628 1.29 -0.65 -13.27
CA ASN A 628 2.76 -0.61 -13.22
C ASN A 628 3.32 0.35 -12.14
N ARG A 629 2.56 0.54 -11.04
CA ARG A 629 2.98 1.36 -9.88
C ARG A 629 3.71 0.58 -8.79
N VAL A 630 3.95 -0.71 -8.98
CA VAL A 630 4.63 -1.57 -8.00
C VAL A 630 5.77 -2.36 -8.63
N ALA A 631 6.81 -2.63 -7.83
CA ALA A 631 7.93 -3.48 -8.19
C ALA A 631 7.98 -4.74 -7.32
N ASN A 632 8.35 -5.88 -7.89
CA ASN A 632 8.55 -7.13 -7.14
C ASN A 632 10.04 -7.45 -7.04
N VAL A 633 10.59 -7.27 -5.84
CA VAL A 633 12.02 -7.45 -5.59
C VAL A 633 12.45 -8.93 -5.47
N HIS A 634 11.49 -9.85 -5.30
CA HIS A 634 11.78 -11.26 -5.02
C HIS A 634 11.34 -12.24 -6.12
N GLY A 635 10.46 -11.84 -7.04
CA GLY A 635 9.92 -12.73 -8.07
C GLY A 635 8.97 -13.80 -7.52
N LYS A 636 8.12 -13.44 -6.56
CA LYS A 636 7.12 -14.35 -5.97
C LYS A 636 5.81 -13.64 -5.65
N GLU A 637 4.73 -14.42 -5.51
CA GLU A 637 3.43 -13.94 -5.06
C GLU A 637 3.54 -13.18 -3.71
N GLY A 638 2.82 -12.08 -3.57
CA GLY A 638 2.80 -11.28 -2.34
C GLY A 638 4.11 -10.55 -2.03
N ALA A 639 4.97 -10.31 -3.05
CA ALA A 639 6.28 -9.67 -2.90
C ALA A 639 6.42 -8.29 -3.57
N ASN A 640 5.33 -7.72 -4.06
CA ASN A 640 5.32 -6.37 -4.62
C ASN A 640 5.52 -5.30 -3.54
N ILE A 641 6.12 -4.17 -3.90
CA ILE A 641 6.29 -2.96 -3.09
C ILE A 641 6.05 -1.72 -3.95
N GLY A 642 5.67 -0.60 -3.34
CA GLY A 642 5.62 0.69 -4.03
C GLY A 642 7.00 1.13 -4.53
N MET A 643 7.04 1.95 -5.58
CA MET A 643 8.29 2.42 -6.17
C MET A 643 9.08 3.34 -5.21
N ASP A 644 8.38 4.07 -4.35
CA ASP A 644 8.98 4.94 -3.33
C ASP A 644 9.68 4.15 -2.20
N LEU A 645 9.18 2.97 -1.83
CA LEU A 645 9.92 2.06 -0.92
C LEU A 645 11.16 1.47 -1.59
N LEU A 646 11.08 1.13 -2.88
CA LEU A 646 12.25 0.71 -3.63
C LEU A 646 13.30 1.83 -3.70
N ASN A 647 12.86 3.08 -3.88
CA ASN A 647 13.73 4.24 -3.82
C ASN A 647 14.43 4.38 -2.47
N GLU A 648 13.71 4.16 -1.36
CA GLU A 648 14.29 4.21 -0.01
C GLU A 648 15.38 3.14 0.18
N PHE A 649 15.22 1.95 -0.41
CA PHE A 649 16.27 0.94 -0.40
C PHE A 649 17.52 1.37 -1.18
N LEU A 650 17.35 1.99 -2.35
CA LEU A 650 18.46 2.51 -3.16
C LEU A 650 19.16 3.68 -2.46
N ASN A 651 18.38 4.58 -1.86
CA ASN A 651 18.86 5.70 -1.05
C ASN A 651 19.74 5.21 0.11
N ASN A 652 19.31 4.18 0.84
CA ASN A 652 20.07 3.65 1.96
C ASN A 652 21.35 2.94 1.51
N GLU A 653 21.31 2.17 0.42
CA GLU A 653 22.50 1.54 -0.16
C GLU A 653 23.53 2.60 -0.60
N PHE A 654 23.08 3.65 -1.27
CA PHE A 654 23.93 4.78 -1.68
C PHE A 654 24.53 5.52 -0.47
N LYS A 655 23.73 5.85 0.54
CA LYS A 655 24.20 6.52 1.77
C LYS A 655 25.25 5.66 2.48
N ASP A 656 25.03 4.36 2.60
CA ASP A 656 25.97 3.43 3.23
C ASP A 656 27.31 3.36 2.47
N MET A 657 27.27 3.30 1.14
CA MET A 657 28.47 3.36 0.31
C MET A 657 29.21 4.70 0.47
N LEU A 658 28.47 5.80 0.51
CA LEU A 658 29.05 7.13 0.60
C LEU A 658 29.67 7.40 1.99
N LEU A 659 29.01 6.99 3.08
CA LEU A 659 29.51 7.13 4.45
C LEU A 659 30.89 6.49 4.63
N ARG A 660 31.14 5.37 3.94
CA ARG A 660 32.44 4.67 3.95
C ARG A 660 33.57 5.48 3.33
N SER A 661 33.27 6.56 2.59
CA SER A 661 34.24 7.54 2.07
C SER A 661 34.75 8.56 3.12
N ARG A 662 34.34 8.43 4.39
CA ARG A 662 34.85 9.21 5.56
C ARG A 662 34.78 10.73 5.39
N GLY A 663 33.71 11.24 4.78
CA GLY A 663 33.37 12.67 4.75
C GLY A 663 34.13 13.53 3.73
N ARG A 664 34.93 12.93 2.83
CA ARG A 664 35.43 13.62 1.61
C ARG A 664 34.61 13.15 0.42
N TYR A 665 33.58 13.91 0.07
CA TYR A 665 32.70 13.61 -1.05
C TYR A 665 33.15 14.44 -2.26
N THR A 666 34.01 13.88 -3.10
CA THR A 666 34.26 14.47 -4.43
C THR A 666 33.11 14.12 -5.38
N PRO A 667 32.78 14.94 -6.38
CA PRO A 667 31.73 14.64 -7.36
C PRO A 667 31.92 13.26 -8.01
N LYS A 668 33.16 12.90 -8.36
CA LYS A 668 33.50 11.57 -8.91
C LYS A 668 33.22 10.42 -7.92
N GLN A 669 33.42 10.63 -6.62
CA GLN A 669 33.09 9.60 -5.63
C GLN A 669 31.58 9.44 -5.47
N VAL A 670 30.85 10.57 -5.41
CA VAL A 670 29.39 10.58 -5.33
C VAL A 670 28.81 9.84 -6.53
N GLN A 671 29.24 10.21 -7.74
CA GLN A 671 28.80 9.59 -8.99
C GLN A 671 29.06 8.07 -8.99
N ARG A 672 30.26 7.62 -8.63
CA ARG A 672 30.56 6.18 -8.53
C ARG A 672 29.67 5.48 -7.53
N CYS A 673 29.51 6.02 -6.32
CA CYS A 673 28.65 5.41 -5.31
C CYS A 673 27.21 5.32 -5.79
N ALA A 674 26.72 6.37 -6.44
CA ALA A 674 25.37 6.43 -6.95
C ALA A 674 25.12 5.41 -8.06
N GLN A 675 25.99 5.33 -9.07
CA GLN A 675 25.85 4.42 -10.21
C GLN A 675 26.11 2.95 -9.85
N MET A 676 26.89 2.69 -8.80
CA MET A 676 27.16 1.33 -8.30
C MET A 676 26.08 0.79 -7.34
N SER A 677 25.19 1.64 -6.85
CA SER A 677 24.11 1.23 -5.95
C SER A 677 23.03 0.43 -6.71
N GLY A 678 22.33 -0.49 -6.04
CA GLY A 678 21.12 -1.12 -6.59
C GLY A 678 21.34 -2.49 -7.26
N ALA A 679 20.69 -2.70 -8.41
CA ALA A 679 20.61 -4.03 -9.06
C ALA A 679 21.98 -4.60 -9.41
N PHE A 680 22.93 -3.75 -9.79
CA PHE A 680 24.28 -4.14 -10.14
C PHE A 680 25.12 -4.55 -8.90
N GLY A 681 25.05 -3.77 -7.80
CA GLY A 681 25.62 -4.16 -6.51
C GLY A 681 25.11 -5.54 -6.06
N LYS A 682 23.82 -5.81 -6.25
CA LYS A 682 23.19 -7.10 -5.95
C LYS A 682 23.57 -8.24 -6.91
N GLN A 683 23.96 -7.94 -8.15
CA GLN A 683 24.47 -8.96 -9.09
C GLN A 683 25.91 -9.35 -8.74
N ILE A 684 26.75 -8.38 -8.35
CA ILE A 684 28.07 -8.67 -7.76
C ILE A 684 27.91 -9.44 -6.45
N ASP A 685 26.98 -9.03 -5.58
CA ASP A 685 26.65 -9.78 -4.37
C ASP A 685 26.26 -11.21 -4.72
N ARG A 686 25.34 -11.45 -5.68
CA ARG A 686 24.99 -12.83 -6.07
C ARG A 686 26.18 -13.60 -6.63
N LEU A 687 26.99 -13.01 -7.50
CA LEU A 687 28.21 -13.64 -8.03
C LEU A 687 29.19 -14.06 -6.92
N ILE A 688 29.29 -13.27 -5.84
CA ILE A 688 30.18 -13.53 -4.69
C ILE A 688 29.51 -14.43 -3.63
N THR A 689 28.19 -14.30 -3.44
CA THR A 689 27.41 -14.97 -2.39
C THR A 689 26.89 -16.34 -2.82
N ASP A 690 26.51 -16.54 -4.09
CA ASP A 690 26.35 -17.88 -4.70
C ASP A 690 27.73 -18.60 -4.79
N GLY A 691 28.82 -17.82 -4.78
CA GLY A 691 30.19 -18.25 -4.47
C GLY A 691 30.41 -18.77 -3.04
N GLY A 692 29.42 -18.69 -2.15
CA GLY A 692 29.41 -19.38 -0.86
C GLY A 692 29.94 -18.60 0.35
N LEU A 693 30.03 -17.26 0.30
CA LEU A 693 30.21 -16.46 1.52
C LEU A 693 28.90 -16.22 2.31
N GLY A 694 27.76 -16.67 1.78
CA GLY A 694 26.44 -16.46 2.38
C GLY A 694 26.23 -17.08 3.77
N ASP A 695 27.09 -17.99 4.21
CA ASP A 695 27.01 -18.60 5.54
C ASP A 695 27.79 -17.83 6.63
N LEU A 696 28.56 -16.78 6.27
CA LEU A 696 29.39 -16.00 7.21
C LEU A 696 28.85 -14.60 7.51
N VAL A 697 27.93 -14.09 6.70
CA VAL A 697 27.05 -13.02 7.16
C VAL A 697 26.03 -13.72 8.01
N GLN A 698 26.00 -13.45 9.33
CA GLN A 698 24.88 -13.83 10.17
C GLN A 698 23.62 -13.47 9.39
N GLY A 699 22.94 -14.49 8.86
CA GLY A 699 21.72 -14.27 8.11
C GLY A 699 20.85 -13.44 9.03
N ASN A 700 20.53 -12.21 8.61
CA ASN A 700 19.38 -11.52 9.17
C ASN A 700 18.26 -12.54 9.03
N GLY A 701 17.94 -13.20 10.15
CA GLY A 701 17.22 -14.45 10.14
C GLY A 701 16.01 -14.26 9.26
N SER A 702 15.81 -15.17 8.30
CA SER A 702 14.54 -15.25 7.58
C SER A 702 13.44 -15.12 8.63
N LYS A 703 12.79 -13.94 8.74
CA LYS A 703 11.75 -13.69 9.73
C LYS A 703 10.81 -14.89 9.63
N THR A 704 10.76 -15.67 10.70
CA THR A 704 9.91 -16.86 10.76
C THR A 704 8.51 -16.41 10.37
N ARG A 705 7.89 -17.10 9.42
CA ARG A 705 6.62 -16.75 8.76
C ARG A 705 5.41 -16.65 9.72
N HIS A 706 5.64 -16.74 11.03
CA HIS A 706 4.67 -16.82 12.13
C HIS A 706 5.19 -16.20 13.44
N ALA A 707 6.03 -15.15 13.38
CA ALA A 707 6.69 -14.57 14.56
C ALA A 707 5.72 -14.25 15.72
N ASN A 708 4.49 -13.84 15.41
CA ASN A 708 3.52 -13.40 16.41
C ASN A 708 2.52 -14.49 16.86
N LYS A 709 2.58 -15.71 16.30
CA LYS A 709 1.58 -16.75 16.62
C LYS A 709 1.54 -17.07 18.11
N LYS A 710 2.70 -17.19 18.76
CA LYS A 710 2.78 -17.45 20.20
C LYS A 710 2.14 -16.31 21.01
N ASP A 711 2.41 -15.07 20.64
CA ASP A 711 1.93 -13.89 21.36
C ASP A 711 0.42 -13.70 21.18
N VAL A 712 -0.13 -14.04 20.01
CA VAL A 712 -1.59 -14.07 19.78
C VAL A 712 -2.27 -15.09 20.69
N LEU A 713 -1.69 -16.29 20.81
CA LEU A 713 -2.23 -17.34 21.71
C LEU A 713 -2.16 -16.92 23.18
N ASP A 714 -1.08 -16.25 23.57
CA ASP A 714 -0.91 -15.69 24.91
C ASP A 714 -1.96 -14.61 25.18
N PHE A 715 -2.17 -13.67 24.25
CA PHE A 715 -3.18 -12.64 24.35
C PHE A 715 -4.58 -13.21 24.58
N VAL A 716 -4.97 -14.23 23.81
CA VAL A 716 -6.30 -14.84 23.94
C VAL A 716 -6.52 -15.45 25.33
N LYS A 717 -5.47 -15.93 25.99
CA LYS A 717 -5.55 -16.49 27.35
C LYS A 717 -5.55 -15.40 28.42
N GLU A 718 -4.65 -14.43 28.27
CA GLU A 718 -4.41 -13.37 29.24
C GLU A 718 -5.58 -12.38 29.32
N PHE A 719 -6.17 -12.01 28.18
CA PHE A 719 -7.18 -10.94 28.11
C PHE A 719 -8.63 -11.42 28.14
N GLN A 720 -8.87 -12.72 28.37
CA GLN A 720 -10.22 -13.29 28.33
C GLN A 720 -11.18 -12.67 29.36
N LYS A 721 -10.65 -12.22 30.51
CA LYS A 721 -11.43 -11.63 31.62
C LYS A 721 -11.69 -10.14 31.44
N ASP A 722 -11.04 -9.50 30.47
CA ASP A 722 -11.14 -8.06 30.25
C ASP A 722 -12.42 -7.66 29.48
N LEU A 723 -13.21 -8.63 28.99
CA LEU A 723 -14.50 -8.42 28.34
C LEU A 723 -14.46 -7.33 27.24
N LEU A 724 -13.42 -7.36 26.40
CA LEU A 724 -13.16 -6.33 25.38
C LEU A 724 -14.24 -6.28 24.28
N PHE A 725 -14.98 -7.37 24.07
CA PHE A 725 -15.97 -7.53 23.00
C PHE A 725 -17.41 -7.63 23.50
N VAL A 726 -17.62 -7.50 24.80
CA VAL A 726 -18.94 -7.53 25.44
C VAL A 726 -19.23 -6.11 25.90
N TYR A 727 -20.43 -5.61 25.60
CA TYR A 727 -20.83 -4.28 26.04
C TYR A 727 -20.91 -4.23 27.55
N HIS A 728 -20.24 -3.24 28.12
CA HIS A 728 -20.28 -2.93 29.53
C HIS A 728 -20.11 -1.41 29.69
N PRO A 729 -21.21 -0.69 29.99
CA PRO A 729 -21.23 0.78 30.01
C PRO A 729 -20.30 1.35 31.08
N GLY A 730 -19.87 2.60 30.89
CA GLY A 730 -19.06 3.37 31.84
C GLY A 730 -17.57 3.01 31.90
N ARG A 731 -17.11 2.04 31.09
CA ARG A 731 -15.69 1.71 31.00
C ARG A 731 -14.97 2.62 30.02
N TYR A 732 -13.73 2.96 30.33
CA TYR A 732 -12.84 3.71 29.44
C TYR A 732 -11.38 3.29 29.60
N HIS A 733 -10.57 3.58 28.59
CA HIS A 733 -9.12 3.59 28.72
C HIS A 733 -8.66 4.99 29.12
N ARG A 734 -7.67 5.09 30.01
CA ARG A 734 -7.13 6.39 30.43
C ARG A 734 -6.50 7.10 29.23
N GLY A 735 -6.87 8.36 29.00
CA GLY A 735 -6.55 9.13 27.79
C GLY A 735 -7.53 8.92 26.63
N PHE A 736 -8.60 8.14 26.84
CA PHE A 736 -9.68 7.83 25.90
C PHE A 736 -11.03 7.78 26.63
N GLU A 737 -11.24 8.72 27.57
CA GLU A 737 -12.38 8.78 28.49
C GLU A 737 -13.74 8.90 27.78
N GLU A 738 -13.77 9.45 26.57
CA GLU A 738 -14.98 9.68 25.76
C GLU A 738 -14.78 9.21 24.30
N TYR A 739 -14.08 8.09 24.11
CA TYR A 739 -13.73 7.63 22.77
C TYR A 739 -14.96 7.19 21.96
N ALA A 740 -15.37 8.04 21.01
CA ALA A 740 -16.51 7.77 20.14
C ALA A 740 -16.12 6.91 18.93
N TYR A 741 -16.84 5.81 18.72
CA TYR A 741 -16.74 5.00 17.51
C TYR A 741 -17.69 5.52 16.43
N SER A 742 -17.32 6.62 15.79
CA SER A 742 -18.12 7.21 14.70
C SER A 742 -17.24 7.68 13.55
N THR A 743 -17.80 7.62 12.34
CA THR A 743 -17.24 8.20 11.12
C THR A 743 -18.14 9.31 10.62
N GLY A 744 -17.53 10.47 10.35
CA GLY A 744 -18.14 11.56 9.61
C GLY A 744 -17.09 12.22 8.75
N ILE A 745 -17.47 12.64 7.54
CA ILE A 745 -16.63 13.50 6.71
C ILE A 745 -16.77 14.91 7.27
N LYS A 746 -15.67 15.52 7.72
CA LYS A 746 -15.73 16.88 8.27
C LYS A 746 -16.20 17.86 7.18
N SER A 747 -17.31 18.56 7.33
CA SER A 747 -17.77 19.56 6.33
C SER A 747 -17.80 19.02 4.88
N PRO A 748 -18.67 18.05 4.57
CA PRO A 748 -18.69 17.36 3.28
C PRO A 748 -18.92 18.30 2.09
N ASP A 749 -19.70 19.36 2.26
CA ASP A 749 -19.97 20.34 1.20
C ASP A 749 -18.72 21.14 0.79
N LEU A 750 -17.88 21.49 1.76
CA LEU A 750 -16.61 22.16 1.51
C LEU A 750 -15.64 21.23 0.75
N LEU A 751 -15.66 19.93 1.04
CA LEU A 751 -14.89 18.95 0.28
C LEU A 751 -15.38 18.90 -1.17
N GLY A 752 -16.69 18.77 -1.40
CA GLY A 752 -17.27 18.76 -2.74
C GLY A 752 -16.86 19.98 -3.58
N ARG A 753 -17.01 21.19 -3.03
CA ARG A 753 -16.58 22.45 -3.67
C ARG A 753 -15.07 22.49 -3.93
N LYS A 754 -14.25 21.98 -3.01
CA LYS A 754 -12.79 21.92 -3.15
C LYS A 754 -12.38 20.98 -4.28
N LEU A 755 -13.03 19.82 -4.41
CA LEU A 755 -12.80 18.88 -5.50
C LEU A 755 -13.17 19.54 -6.84
N ARG A 756 -14.33 20.19 -6.92
CA ARG A 756 -14.75 20.90 -8.14
C ARG A 756 -13.75 21.97 -8.58
N LYS A 757 -13.37 22.87 -7.67
CA LYS A 757 -12.39 23.93 -7.96
C LYS A 757 -11.05 23.38 -8.45
N THR A 758 -10.61 22.26 -7.88
CA THR A 758 -9.35 21.64 -8.28
C THR A 758 -9.45 21.01 -9.67
N ALA A 759 -10.59 20.42 -10.02
CA ALA A 759 -10.86 19.88 -11.35
C ALA A 759 -10.89 20.98 -12.42
N GLU A 760 -11.52 22.13 -12.14
CA GLU A 760 -11.51 23.30 -13.04
C GLU A 760 -10.09 23.81 -13.31
N VAL A 761 -9.25 23.83 -12.27
CA VAL A 761 -7.83 24.18 -12.42
C VAL A 761 -7.10 23.14 -13.29
N MET A 762 -7.41 21.85 -13.16
CA MET A 762 -6.82 20.80 -14.02
C MET A 762 -7.20 21.00 -15.48
N ASP A 763 -8.47 21.28 -15.77
CA ASP A 763 -8.96 21.55 -17.13
C ASP A 763 -8.33 22.82 -17.72
N MET A 764 -8.25 23.89 -16.93
CA MET A 764 -7.56 25.12 -17.33
C MET A 764 -6.10 24.86 -17.72
N TRP A 765 -5.34 24.15 -16.90
CA TRP A 765 -3.93 23.87 -17.21
C TRP A 765 -3.77 23.00 -18.46
N LYS A 766 -4.66 22.05 -18.68
CA LYS A 766 -4.64 21.21 -19.87
C LYS A 766 -4.89 22.03 -21.13
N ASN A 767 -5.91 22.89 -21.13
CA ASN A 767 -6.23 23.78 -22.24
C ASN A 767 -5.11 24.77 -22.60
N ILE A 768 -4.23 25.12 -21.65
CA ILE A 768 -3.07 25.97 -21.93
C ILE A 768 -1.98 25.18 -22.69
N THR A 769 -1.94 23.86 -22.52
CA THR A 769 -0.82 23.02 -22.99
C THR A 769 -1.11 22.12 -24.18
N ASP A 770 -2.40 21.88 -24.45
CA ASP A 770 -2.93 21.28 -25.68
C ASP A 770 -2.95 22.34 -26.79
#